data_AF-A0A812LFM1-F1
#
_entry.id   AF-A0A812LFM1-F1
#
_cell.length_a   1.000
_cell.length_b   1.000
_cell.length_c   1.000
_cell.angle_alpha   90.00
_cell.angle_beta   90.00
_cell.angle_gamma   90.00
#
_symmetry.space_group_name_H-M   'P 1'
#
loop_
_entity.id
_entity.type
_entity.pdbx_description
1 polymer ?
#
loop_
_entity_poly.entity_id
_entity_poly.type
_entity_poly.pdbx_seq_one_letter_code
_entity_poly.pdbx_strand_id
1 'polypeptide(L)'
;MPSTRQRNTVLAAAATASAGALTFVAPPSTPSAARIEPGVAAGHAAQAQPQTSMGAATVGAAVLAAGCAARVTAKGKGQRKAVKVAAVSTDTEVETDCINSIRFLAVDAVNKANSGHPGAPMGQAPIGYLLFAEEMAYNPKDSSWCNRDRFVLSSGHGCMLQYSLLHLAGYDSVAMDDLKQFRQWGSKTPGHPENFETDGIEVTTGPLGMGISNAVGLAAAEAHLAAAYNKPDFTLIDHYTYTIAGDGCMQEGISHEACAYAGHLGLGKLIAFYDDNGITIDGHTDLSFTEDVGKRFEAYGWQVLVVDKGDEDVDAIRKAIAEAKACTDKPTLIKVKTTIGFGSPNKADSHDAHGAPLGADEAEATRKQLSWNYGEFEVPEHVYAAFKKQADAGAAKQAEWDKLFAAYKEKEPELAAQFERAVLNRKLPENWDECLPKLTEKDNGKATRLHSQDCLNAIAPVLPEFMGGSADLAPSNMTLMKCTGDFLKDSYSERNFRFGIREFGMGAVCNALSLDKTGIIPYCATFTIFTDYMRSAIRIAALSQAGTIFVTTHDSIAVGEDGPTHQPIETIPSLRLIPDLTVMRPADGNETAGAYKYAVERSKNESRPTMMAFSRQALPNLPNSSIENTLKGAYAVVECSDPEVIIVGTGSEVHVCVDAAKSMDQKVRVVSMPSVEVFRAQSDSYKESLLPKGVPTLSVEAACTSGWGEFSTAQVGINVFGASAPGGTCLEKFGFTAENVKECAEKCLKGETGVLSDGTQGKALDPVYVESVVSRAVEHMVEPGSKNADLQELCRSSRQALRRWVKQQQRAGEAGKQPQMTVQWLQRHSKVSQCKLWKDLAGTEASAQLAAALKGIAAWFQEWQQSATHDTLNAYVRHLSLASEPATHPRVQRMVLRVLRLAAKRRGLAPEALADALAQLDTRLLEPVLPQILAYMNSPPDDSGMSLAAAGLYSRVATASPHAALFPALAAQPPRGRGAEASGAAKAKEIVAKLHPELLPTAELFATSLNAMAIPIDEVALRLLHLAESFLASRPPEQVVEAAGMILRHFASLLDLLDSGVGEECCFRSVLPASEDDEVLAFMGCMPSLTTTYARRFLSMFLPPLRRLLFLHRPHLARMSQSNSAKTELARSLLSHLRLLQRTCSHFARASAVPLAELAPALLGMFQDESGALRASDVVLPIPTHAAGAAQGWMLTAALTMVPRADMPHPNWAECTLQLAWGKVGCKSNALELDL
;
A
#
# COMPACT_ATOMS: atom_id res chain seq x y z
N MET A 1 15.69 30.87 -48.35
CA MET A 1 17.08 31.37 -48.56
C MET A 1 17.02 32.89 -48.68
N PRO A 2 18.13 33.64 -48.51
CA PRO A 2 19.44 33.27 -47.94
C PRO A 2 19.59 33.80 -46.48
N SER A 3 20.32 33.12 -45.59
CA SER A 3 21.71 33.39 -45.14
C SER A 3 21.90 34.73 -44.36
N THR A 4 22.77 34.86 -43.35
CA THR A 4 23.97 34.08 -42.96
C THR A 4 24.00 33.65 -41.48
N ARG A 5 25.04 32.90 -41.08
CA ARG A 5 25.32 32.46 -39.69
C ARG A 5 26.48 33.28 -39.10
N GLN A 6 26.50 33.44 -37.78
CA GLN A 6 27.65 33.01 -36.96
C GLN A 6 27.22 32.68 -35.52
N ARG A 7 28.15 32.20 -34.68
CA ARG A 7 27.91 31.65 -33.33
C ARG A 7 28.86 32.28 -32.32
N ASN A 8 28.46 32.43 -31.06
CA ASN A 8 28.99 31.57 -29.97
C ASN A 8 28.39 31.88 -28.56
N THR A 9 27.99 30.79 -27.88
CA THR A 9 27.99 30.54 -26.41
C THR A 9 27.60 31.61 -25.38
N VAL A 10 26.36 31.47 -24.85
CA VAL A 10 26.04 31.01 -23.47
C VAL A 10 26.61 31.81 -22.27
N LEU A 11 25.72 32.48 -21.50
CA LEU A 11 25.21 31.98 -20.19
C LEU A 11 24.03 32.83 -19.65
N ALA A 12 23.34 32.28 -18.65
CA ALA A 12 22.42 32.91 -17.67
C ALA A 12 20.97 33.30 -18.07
N ALA A 13 20.05 32.69 -17.31
CA ALA A 13 18.70 33.07 -16.86
C ALA A 13 17.95 34.31 -17.41
N ALA A 14 16.68 34.10 -17.76
CA ALA A 14 15.59 35.04 -17.54
C ALA A 14 14.26 34.29 -17.38
N ALA A 15 13.41 34.71 -16.44
CA ALA A 15 11.98 34.39 -16.46
C ALA A 15 11.24 35.46 -17.29
N THR A 16 10.15 35.09 -17.97
CA THR A 16 9.33 36.03 -18.75
C THR A 16 7.85 35.82 -18.48
N ALA A 17 7.27 36.71 -17.68
CA ALA A 17 5.83 36.95 -17.72
C ALA A 17 5.47 37.71 -19.00
N SER A 18 4.28 37.48 -19.54
CA SER A 18 3.72 38.25 -20.65
C SER A 18 2.41 38.92 -20.18
N ALA A 19 2.34 40.24 -20.35
CA ALA A 19 1.16 41.05 -20.04
C ALA A 19 0.74 41.84 -21.28
N GLY A 20 -0.46 41.57 -21.78
CA GLY A 20 -1.11 42.42 -22.79
C GLY A 20 -1.79 43.60 -22.13
N ALA A 21 -1.56 44.81 -22.61
CA ALA A 21 -2.14 46.03 -22.04
C ALA A 21 -3.51 46.35 -22.63
N LEU A 22 -4.39 46.93 -21.82
CA LEU A 22 -5.50 47.78 -22.25
C LEU A 22 -5.69 48.93 -21.25
N THR A 23 -6.20 50.05 -21.71
CA THR A 23 -6.13 51.36 -21.02
C THR A 23 -7.50 51.85 -20.53
N PHE A 24 -7.50 52.71 -19.50
CA PHE A 24 -8.66 53.51 -19.10
C PHE A 24 -8.27 54.95 -18.70
N VAL A 25 -9.26 55.83 -18.66
CA VAL A 25 -9.11 57.31 -18.68
C VAL A 25 -9.73 57.96 -17.42
N ALA A 26 -9.20 59.13 -17.04
CA ALA A 26 -9.68 60.06 -16.00
C ALA A 26 -9.30 61.51 -16.41
N PRO A 27 -9.64 62.61 -15.69
CA PRO A 27 -10.45 62.81 -14.47
C PRO A 27 -11.66 63.77 -14.75
N PRO A 28 -12.29 64.54 -13.82
CA PRO A 28 -11.72 65.59 -12.89
C PRO A 28 -12.09 65.35 -11.38
N SER A 29 -11.37 65.70 -10.30
CA SER A 29 -10.60 66.89 -9.85
C SER A 29 -11.48 68.13 -9.54
N THR A 30 -11.41 68.90 -8.42
CA THR A 30 -10.43 69.17 -7.31
C THR A 30 -11.13 70.09 -6.25
N PRO A 31 -10.54 70.80 -5.22
CA PRO A 31 -9.25 70.73 -4.48
C PRO A 31 -9.30 70.97 -2.92
N SER A 32 -8.11 71.11 -2.28
CA SER A 32 -7.76 71.94 -1.07
C SER A 32 -7.45 71.18 0.24
N ALA A 33 -6.35 71.38 0.99
CA ALA A 33 -5.04 72.06 0.81
C ALA A 33 -4.11 71.80 2.04
N ALA A 34 -2.78 72.10 2.10
CA ALA A 34 -1.67 72.05 1.13
C ALA A 34 -0.29 72.43 1.77
N ARG A 35 0.80 71.70 1.43
CA ARG A 35 2.26 72.07 1.55
C ARG A 35 2.91 72.08 2.96
N ILE A 36 4.26 72.04 3.16
CA ILE A 36 5.47 72.38 2.34
C ILE A 36 6.58 71.26 2.42
N GLU A 37 7.49 71.22 1.43
CA GLU A 37 8.70 70.35 1.26
C GLU A 37 9.99 71.23 1.16
N PRO A 38 11.29 70.78 1.27
CA PRO A 38 11.95 69.90 0.25
C PRO A 38 13.21 69.05 0.67
N GLY A 39 13.75 68.20 -0.24
CA GLY A 39 15.22 68.24 -0.55
C GLY A 39 16.20 67.03 -0.38
N VAL A 40 16.27 66.12 -1.39
CA VAL A 40 17.48 65.66 -2.15
C VAL A 40 18.76 64.98 -1.49
N ALA A 41 19.12 63.79 -2.05
CA ALA A 41 20.47 63.16 -2.30
C ALA A 41 21.14 62.07 -1.41
N ALA A 42 21.44 60.92 -2.07
CA ALA A 42 22.57 59.93 -2.04
C ALA A 42 23.49 59.68 -0.80
N GLY A 43 24.08 58.48 -0.58
CA GLY A 43 24.01 57.18 -1.28
C GLY A 43 25.20 56.21 -0.99
N HIS A 44 25.18 54.97 -1.53
CA HIS A 44 26.18 53.86 -1.43
C HIS A 44 26.33 53.12 -0.08
N ALA A 45 26.93 51.91 0.05
CA ALA A 45 26.96 50.66 -0.76
C ALA A 45 27.81 49.55 -0.04
N ALA A 46 27.70 48.27 -0.46
CA ALA A 46 28.52 47.09 -0.06
C ALA A 46 28.40 46.61 1.42
N GLN A 47 28.13 45.33 1.77
CA GLN A 47 28.70 43.99 1.43
C GLN A 47 29.97 43.60 2.21
N ALA A 48 29.86 42.60 3.11
CA ALA A 48 30.80 41.45 3.26
C ALA A 48 30.42 40.50 4.43
N GLN A 49 30.50 39.19 4.19
CA GLN A 49 30.90 38.13 5.17
C GLN A 49 32.31 37.64 4.76
N PRO A 50 32.96 36.58 5.32
CA PRO A 50 32.65 35.69 6.45
C PRO A 50 33.86 35.44 7.41
N GLN A 51 33.80 34.36 8.23
CA GLN A 51 34.93 33.73 8.98
C GLN A 51 35.50 34.59 10.14
N THR A 52 36.14 34.11 11.23
CA THR A 52 36.51 32.78 11.82
C THR A 52 36.74 33.03 13.35
N SER A 53 36.91 32.09 14.29
CA SER A 53 37.06 30.61 14.34
C SER A 53 36.71 30.08 15.77
N MET A 54 36.99 28.80 16.06
CA MET A 54 36.90 28.14 17.38
C MET A 54 37.67 28.83 18.52
N GLY A 55 37.15 28.68 19.75
CA GLY A 55 37.86 28.85 21.03
C GLY A 55 37.04 28.20 22.15
N ALA A 56 37.60 27.21 22.85
CA ALA A 56 36.87 26.34 23.79
C ALA A 56 37.51 26.29 25.19
N ALA A 57 36.86 25.55 26.11
CA ALA A 57 37.25 25.29 27.51
C ALA A 57 37.13 26.49 28.48
N THR A 58 36.76 26.37 29.76
CA THR A 58 35.83 25.57 30.62
C THR A 58 36.17 25.95 32.08
N VAL A 59 35.41 25.42 33.07
CA VAL A 59 35.70 25.40 34.53
C VAL A 59 35.29 26.66 35.34
N GLY A 60 34.60 26.43 36.47
CA GLY A 60 34.40 27.41 37.54
C GLY A 60 33.02 27.34 38.22
N ALA A 61 32.91 26.63 39.35
CA ALA A 61 31.63 26.40 40.03
C ALA A 61 31.17 27.56 40.96
N ALA A 62 29.88 27.49 41.29
CA ALA A 62 29.05 28.37 42.12
C ALA A 62 29.59 28.88 43.48
N VAL A 63 28.97 29.97 43.98
CA VAL A 63 28.51 30.12 45.38
C VAL A 63 27.44 31.23 45.48
N LEU A 64 26.58 31.19 46.51
CA LEU A 64 25.46 32.11 46.74
C LEU A 64 25.90 33.47 47.34
N ALA A 65 25.09 34.53 47.14
CA ALA A 65 24.45 35.27 48.26
C ALA A 65 23.48 36.39 47.81
N ALA A 66 22.51 36.69 48.69
CA ALA A 66 21.40 37.62 48.53
C ALA A 66 21.77 39.12 48.30
N GLY A 67 20.86 39.85 47.63
CA GLY A 67 20.84 41.31 47.56
C GLY A 67 19.40 41.84 47.51
N CYS A 68 18.98 42.61 48.53
CA CYS A 68 17.59 43.07 48.69
C CYS A 68 17.34 44.42 47.99
N ALA A 69 16.14 44.61 47.41
CA ALA A 69 15.68 45.88 46.85
C ALA A 69 14.31 46.26 47.44
N ALA A 70 14.11 47.54 47.76
CA ALA A 70 13.02 48.00 48.63
C ALA A 70 11.74 48.43 47.87
N ARG A 71 10.60 48.37 48.57
CA ARG A 71 9.34 49.02 48.18
C ARG A 71 9.46 50.55 48.31
N VAL A 72 8.64 51.30 47.57
CA VAL A 72 7.51 52.11 48.13
C VAL A 72 6.66 52.75 47.01
N THR A 73 5.35 52.51 47.11
CA THR A 73 4.11 53.20 46.62
C THR A 73 4.24 54.45 45.68
N ALA A 74 3.27 54.81 44.81
CA ALA A 74 1.80 54.67 44.82
C ALA A 74 1.22 55.02 43.41
N LYS A 75 -0.07 55.17 43.06
CA LYS A 75 -1.45 54.95 43.60
C LYS A 75 -2.42 55.16 42.40
N GLY A 76 -3.48 54.36 42.15
CA GLY A 76 -4.29 54.63 40.93
C GLY A 76 -5.55 53.84 40.55
N LYS A 77 -6.28 53.20 41.49
CA LYS A 77 -7.64 52.61 41.34
C LYS A 77 -8.22 52.34 39.92
N GLY A 78 -8.21 51.08 39.50
CA GLY A 78 -9.23 50.51 38.61
C GLY A 78 -9.83 49.25 39.26
N GLN A 79 -11.15 49.13 39.35
CA GLN A 79 -11.80 47.97 40.00
C GLN A 79 -11.93 46.79 39.02
N ARG A 80 -11.04 45.80 39.13
CA ARG A 80 -11.35 44.43 38.66
C ARG A 80 -11.97 43.67 39.84
N LYS A 81 -13.22 43.18 39.66
CA LYS A 81 -13.78 42.18 40.57
C LYS A 81 -12.98 40.89 40.37
N ALA A 82 -12.26 40.45 41.41
CA ALA A 82 -11.70 39.10 41.41
C ALA A 82 -12.86 38.11 41.54
N VAL A 83 -13.13 37.35 40.49
CA VAL A 83 -13.99 36.17 40.58
C VAL A 83 -13.25 35.15 41.42
N LYS A 84 -13.75 34.87 42.63
CA LYS A 84 -13.30 33.68 43.36
C LYS A 84 -13.88 32.47 42.63
N VAL A 85 -13.04 31.76 41.90
CA VAL A 85 -13.29 30.35 41.62
C VAL A 85 -13.40 29.66 42.98
N ALA A 86 -14.55 29.06 43.26
CA ALA A 86 -14.71 28.24 44.44
C ALA A 86 -14.03 26.90 44.15
N ALA A 87 -12.97 26.58 44.90
CA ALA A 87 -12.41 25.24 44.88
C ALA A 87 -13.51 24.27 45.35
N VAL A 88 -13.98 23.42 44.44
CA VAL A 88 -14.83 22.30 44.78
C VAL A 88 -13.90 21.25 45.37
N SER A 89 -13.88 21.11 46.69
CA SER A 89 -13.21 19.97 47.31
C SER A 89 -14.02 18.72 46.97
N THR A 90 -13.55 17.98 45.97
CA THR A 90 -13.85 16.54 45.84
C THR A 90 -13.47 15.84 47.14
N ASP A 91 -14.21 14.79 47.48
CA ASP A 91 -13.75 13.89 48.52
C ASP A 91 -12.63 13.04 47.91
N THR A 92 -11.43 13.07 48.50
CA THR A 92 -10.24 12.44 47.93
C THR A 92 -10.37 10.92 47.81
N GLU A 93 -11.23 10.29 48.62
CA GLU A 93 -11.57 8.87 48.51
C GLU A 93 -12.42 8.60 47.24
N VAL A 94 -13.43 9.44 46.98
CA VAL A 94 -14.28 9.36 45.77
C VAL A 94 -13.49 9.67 44.50
N GLU A 95 -12.59 10.66 44.52
CA GLU A 95 -11.70 10.97 43.39
C GLU A 95 -10.78 9.79 43.05
N THR A 96 -10.17 9.19 44.08
CA THR A 96 -9.31 8.00 43.93
C THR A 96 -10.09 6.81 43.35
N ASP A 97 -11.30 6.55 43.84
CA ASP A 97 -12.14 5.47 43.35
C ASP A 97 -12.63 5.68 41.91
N CYS A 98 -12.90 6.93 41.50
CA CYS A 98 -13.25 7.23 40.11
C CYS A 98 -12.08 6.93 39.16
N ILE A 99 -10.87 7.34 39.53
CA ILE A 99 -9.65 7.08 38.75
C ILE A 99 -9.38 5.56 38.72
N ASN A 100 -9.42 4.88 39.86
CA ASN A 100 -9.17 3.44 39.92
C ASN A 100 -10.26 2.61 39.22
N SER A 101 -11.52 3.05 39.19
CA SER A 101 -12.57 2.41 38.37
C SER A 101 -12.18 2.37 36.89
N ILE A 102 -11.67 3.48 36.34
CA ILE A 102 -11.17 3.52 34.94
C ILE A 102 -10.02 2.53 34.75
N ARG A 103 -9.06 2.50 35.70
CA ARG A 103 -7.91 1.57 35.64
C ARG A 103 -8.36 0.11 35.63
N PHE A 104 -9.24 -0.29 36.53
CA PHE A 104 -9.65 -1.69 36.67
C PHE A 104 -10.65 -2.14 35.61
N LEU A 105 -11.57 -1.29 35.13
CA LEU A 105 -12.38 -1.60 33.95
C LEU A 105 -11.50 -1.89 32.72
N ALA A 106 -10.42 -1.13 32.51
CA ALA A 106 -9.48 -1.38 31.44
C ALA A 106 -8.70 -2.70 31.63
N VAL A 107 -8.16 -2.96 32.83
CA VAL A 107 -7.46 -4.21 33.14
C VAL A 107 -8.36 -5.43 32.96
N ASP A 108 -9.60 -5.38 33.46
CA ASP A 108 -10.55 -6.50 33.42
C ASP A 108 -11.00 -6.81 32.00
N ALA A 109 -11.35 -5.79 31.20
CA ALA A 109 -11.74 -5.97 29.81
C ALA A 109 -10.58 -6.55 28.98
N VAL A 110 -9.35 -6.05 29.16
CA VAL A 110 -8.15 -6.55 28.46
C VAL A 110 -7.82 -7.99 28.87
N ASN A 111 -7.85 -8.30 30.18
CA ASN A 111 -7.61 -9.66 30.70
C ASN A 111 -8.68 -10.64 30.18
N LYS A 112 -9.97 -10.25 30.23
CA LYS A 112 -11.09 -11.08 29.78
C LYS A 112 -11.09 -11.32 28.27
N ALA A 113 -10.74 -10.31 27.48
CA ALA A 113 -10.53 -10.44 26.03
C ALA A 113 -9.25 -11.22 25.68
N ASN A 114 -8.36 -11.43 26.67
CA ASN A 114 -6.98 -11.89 26.50
C ASN A 114 -6.22 -11.09 25.41
N SER A 115 -6.54 -9.80 25.27
CA SER A 115 -6.07 -8.95 24.18
C SER A 115 -6.32 -7.47 24.50
N GLY A 116 -5.32 -6.61 24.25
CA GLY A 116 -5.45 -5.16 24.38
C GLY A 116 -4.32 -4.51 25.15
N HIS A 117 -4.50 -3.23 25.47
CA HIS A 117 -3.45 -2.33 25.95
C HIS A 117 -3.86 -1.77 27.32
N PRO A 118 -3.41 -2.35 28.44
CA PRO A 118 -3.80 -1.90 29.78
C PRO A 118 -2.97 -0.70 30.25
N GLY A 119 -1.69 -0.62 29.86
CA GLY A 119 -0.74 0.32 30.44
C GLY A 119 -1.05 1.80 30.21
N ALA A 120 -1.47 2.16 28.99
CA ALA A 120 -1.85 3.53 28.65
C ALA A 120 -3.13 3.99 29.40
N PRO A 121 -4.25 3.23 29.41
CA PRO A 121 -5.39 3.52 30.29
C PRO A 121 -5.04 3.68 31.78
N MET A 122 -4.06 2.92 32.30
CA MET A 122 -3.69 2.99 33.71
C MET A 122 -2.99 4.30 34.10
N GLY A 123 -2.08 4.81 33.26
CA GLY A 123 -1.44 6.12 33.45
C GLY A 123 -2.35 7.30 33.08
N GLN A 124 -3.16 7.16 32.03
CA GLN A 124 -4.03 8.23 31.51
C GLN A 124 -5.36 8.42 32.29
N ALA A 125 -5.69 7.51 33.23
CA ALA A 125 -6.94 7.56 34.00
C ALA A 125 -7.21 8.90 34.74
N PRO A 126 -6.23 9.59 35.37
CA PRO A 126 -6.45 10.90 35.99
C PRO A 126 -6.87 11.99 35.00
N ILE A 127 -6.31 11.97 33.78
CA ILE A 127 -6.67 12.90 32.70
C ILE A 127 -8.10 12.62 32.23
N GLY A 128 -8.42 11.33 32.01
CA GLY A 128 -9.76 10.88 31.63
C GLY A 128 -10.83 11.27 32.65
N TYR A 129 -10.55 11.05 33.94
CA TYR A 129 -11.41 11.45 35.05
C TYR A 129 -11.72 12.95 35.02
N LEU A 130 -10.70 13.81 35.03
CA LEU A 130 -10.91 15.27 35.04
C LEU A 130 -11.75 15.75 33.85
N LEU A 131 -11.48 15.21 32.66
CA LEU A 131 -12.24 15.57 31.46
C LEU A 131 -13.72 15.18 31.58
N PHE A 132 -14.05 13.94 31.93
CA PHE A 132 -15.44 13.46 31.90
C PHE A 132 -16.22 13.70 33.21
N ALA A 133 -15.57 13.88 34.36
CA ALA A 133 -16.25 14.11 35.65
C ALA A 133 -16.29 15.59 36.10
N GLU A 134 -15.49 16.48 35.49
CA GLU A 134 -15.39 17.89 35.91
C GLU A 134 -15.39 18.91 34.77
N GLU A 135 -14.59 18.69 33.72
CA GLU A 135 -14.20 19.77 32.80
C GLU A 135 -15.02 19.85 31.51
N MET A 136 -15.48 18.72 30.95
CA MET A 136 -16.19 18.69 29.65
C MET A 136 -17.68 18.99 29.78
N ALA A 137 -18.22 19.78 28.85
CA ALA A 137 -19.66 19.93 28.62
C ALA A 137 -20.18 18.89 27.62
N TYR A 138 -20.85 17.82 28.06
CA TYR A 138 -21.45 16.83 27.17
C TYR A 138 -22.80 16.33 27.69
N ASN A 139 -23.68 15.87 26.80
CA ASN A 139 -24.91 15.16 27.17
C ASN A 139 -24.81 13.71 26.67
N PRO A 140 -24.74 12.69 27.56
CA PRO A 140 -24.65 11.29 27.13
C PRO A 140 -25.95 10.76 26.51
N LYS A 141 -27.05 11.51 26.62
CA LYS A 141 -28.35 11.22 25.98
C LYS A 141 -28.61 12.04 24.71
N ASP A 142 -27.69 12.94 24.35
CA ASP A 142 -27.64 13.58 23.04
C ASP A 142 -26.18 13.87 22.64
N SER A 143 -25.55 12.86 22.07
CA SER A 143 -24.22 12.93 21.46
C SER A 143 -24.18 13.73 20.15
N SER A 144 -25.32 14.25 19.68
CA SER A 144 -25.44 15.08 18.48
C SER A 144 -25.49 16.58 18.80
N TRP A 145 -25.64 16.96 20.08
CA TRP A 145 -25.59 18.35 20.53
C TRP A 145 -24.34 19.05 20.00
N CYS A 146 -24.54 19.99 19.08
CA CYS A 146 -23.46 20.59 18.30
C CYS A 146 -22.47 21.42 19.14
N ASN A 147 -22.89 21.89 20.32
CA ASN A 147 -22.05 22.68 21.24
C ASN A 147 -21.52 21.89 22.46
N ARG A 148 -21.44 20.55 22.37
CA ARG A 148 -20.69 19.74 23.34
C ARG A 148 -19.18 19.92 23.16
N ASP A 149 -18.41 19.80 24.23
CA ASP A 149 -16.96 19.62 24.14
C ASP A 149 -16.64 18.29 23.42
N ARG A 150 -15.67 18.31 22.51
CA ARG A 150 -15.24 17.12 21.74
C ARG A 150 -14.04 16.45 22.43
N PHE A 151 -13.96 15.12 22.38
CA PHE A 151 -12.81 14.34 22.89
C PHE A 151 -12.29 13.33 21.87
N VAL A 152 -10.97 13.31 21.67
CA VAL A 152 -10.29 12.38 20.75
C VAL A 152 -9.13 11.65 21.43
N LEU A 153 -9.21 10.33 21.56
CA LEU A 153 -8.08 9.50 21.97
C LEU A 153 -7.18 9.20 20.75
N SER A 154 -6.14 10.01 20.55
CA SER A 154 -5.17 9.80 19.45
C SER A 154 -4.31 8.56 19.68
N SER A 155 -3.98 8.25 20.94
CA SER A 155 -3.41 6.97 21.38
C SER A 155 -4.48 5.86 21.40
N GLY A 156 -5.17 5.66 20.27
CA GLY A 156 -6.36 4.81 20.16
C GLY A 156 -6.17 3.35 20.59
N HIS A 157 -4.93 2.86 20.68
CA HIS A 157 -4.63 1.54 21.28
C HIS A 157 -5.19 1.43 22.71
N GLY A 158 -5.15 2.51 23.49
CA GLY A 158 -5.72 2.63 24.83
C GLY A 158 -7.25 2.80 24.87
N CYS A 159 -7.98 2.41 23.82
CA CYS A 159 -9.44 2.54 23.67
C CYS A 159 -10.28 2.21 24.91
N MET A 160 -9.86 1.25 25.76
CA MET A 160 -10.55 0.94 27.02
C MET A 160 -10.62 2.11 28.01
N LEU A 161 -9.72 3.10 27.93
CA LEU A 161 -9.88 4.39 28.62
C LEU A 161 -11.19 5.06 28.16
N GLN A 162 -11.34 5.28 26.86
CA GLN A 162 -12.49 6.00 26.29
C GLN A 162 -13.80 5.22 26.48
N TYR A 163 -13.79 3.88 26.33
CA TYR A 163 -14.99 3.07 26.59
C TYR A 163 -15.39 3.09 28.08
N SER A 164 -14.43 3.03 29.01
CA SER A 164 -14.72 3.15 30.44
C SER A 164 -15.29 4.53 30.78
N LEU A 165 -14.75 5.61 30.19
CA LEU A 165 -15.25 6.97 30.37
C LEU A 165 -16.68 7.14 29.82
N LEU A 166 -16.97 6.64 28.61
CA LEU A 166 -18.32 6.65 28.04
C LEU A 166 -19.32 5.85 28.89
N HIS A 167 -18.89 4.69 29.41
CA HIS A 167 -19.71 3.86 30.30
C HIS A 167 -20.06 4.57 31.61
N LEU A 168 -19.04 5.08 32.32
CA LEU A 168 -19.23 5.79 33.60
C LEU A 168 -20.02 7.10 33.42
N ALA A 169 -19.82 7.79 32.29
CA ALA A 169 -20.61 8.96 31.89
C ALA A 169 -22.07 8.64 31.50
N GLY A 170 -22.44 7.37 31.37
CA GLY A 170 -23.83 6.94 31.13
C GLY A 170 -24.30 6.99 29.67
N TYR A 171 -23.39 6.86 28.69
CA TYR A 171 -23.77 6.71 27.27
C TYR A 171 -24.41 5.33 27.02
N ASP A 172 -25.57 5.29 26.35
CA ASP A 172 -26.27 4.03 26.06
C ASP A 172 -25.57 3.15 24.99
N SER A 173 -24.53 3.69 24.35
CA SER A 173 -23.63 2.96 23.44
C SER A 173 -22.68 2.01 24.14
N VAL A 174 -22.39 2.18 25.44
CA VAL A 174 -21.42 1.35 26.17
C VAL A 174 -21.98 0.93 27.54
N ALA A 175 -22.67 -0.20 27.57
CA ALA A 175 -23.05 -0.86 28.82
C ALA A 175 -21.88 -1.65 29.43
N MET A 176 -22.01 -2.02 30.71
CA MET A 176 -21.02 -2.86 31.41
C MET A 176 -20.82 -4.22 30.70
N ASP A 177 -21.87 -4.74 30.05
CA ASP A 177 -21.76 -5.96 29.27
C ASP A 177 -21.12 -5.74 27.88
N ASP A 178 -21.17 -4.53 27.31
CA ASP A 178 -20.36 -4.17 26.12
C ASP A 178 -18.86 -4.10 26.49
N LEU A 179 -18.50 -3.59 27.67
CA LEU A 179 -17.11 -3.64 28.17
C LEU A 179 -16.61 -5.09 28.37
N LYS A 180 -17.49 -5.97 28.88
CA LYS A 180 -17.21 -7.42 29.01
C LYS A 180 -17.09 -8.15 27.66
N GLN A 181 -17.45 -7.52 26.55
CA GLN A 181 -17.29 -8.01 25.18
C GLN A 181 -16.20 -7.24 24.40
N PHE A 182 -15.27 -6.56 25.09
CA PHE A 182 -14.14 -5.90 24.46
C PHE A 182 -13.41 -6.81 23.47
N ARG A 183 -13.17 -6.28 22.25
CA ARG A 183 -12.53 -6.99 21.12
C ARG A 183 -13.24 -8.24 20.61
N GLN A 184 -14.45 -8.55 21.06
CA GLN A 184 -15.21 -9.71 20.57
C GLN A 184 -15.97 -9.38 19.27
N TRP A 185 -16.29 -10.42 18.50
CA TRP A 185 -16.97 -10.27 17.20
C TRP A 185 -18.36 -9.65 17.35
N GLY A 186 -18.61 -8.55 16.63
CA GLY A 186 -19.89 -7.82 16.70
C GLY A 186 -20.11 -7.04 17.99
N SER A 187 -19.05 -6.73 18.74
CA SER A 187 -19.11 -5.90 19.93
C SER A 187 -18.93 -4.41 19.62
N LYS A 188 -19.71 -3.56 20.30
CA LYS A 188 -19.59 -2.09 20.27
C LYS A 188 -18.31 -1.55 20.91
N THR A 189 -17.43 -2.41 21.42
CA THR A 189 -16.13 -2.06 22.01
C THR A 189 -14.99 -2.66 21.17
N PRO A 190 -14.82 -2.22 19.90
CA PRO A 190 -13.77 -2.72 19.01
C PRO A 190 -12.36 -2.41 19.51
N GLY A 191 -11.36 -3.08 18.94
CA GLY A 191 -9.98 -3.06 19.45
C GLY A 191 -9.23 -1.73 19.33
N HIS A 192 -9.79 -0.78 18.59
CA HIS A 192 -9.48 0.65 18.52
C HIS A 192 -10.83 1.40 18.38
N PRO A 193 -10.93 2.71 18.66
CA PRO A 193 -12.21 3.42 18.62
C PRO A 193 -12.70 3.59 17.18
N GLU A 194 -13.97 3.27 16.92
CA GLU A 194 -14.59 3.37 15.58
C GLU A 194 -15.89 4.17 15.65
N ASN A 195 -15.91 5.37 15.04
CA ASN A 195 -16.97 6.39 15.27
C ASN A 195 -18.34 6.07 14.67
N PHE A 196 -18.46 4.99 13.89
CA PHE A 196 -19.72 4.49 13.33
C PHE A 196 -20.26 3.28 14.10
N GLU A 197 -19.45 2.68 14.97
CA GLU A 197 -19.78 1.49 15.78
C GLU A 197 -20.14 1.91 17.22
N THR A 198 -19.35 2.81 17.80
CA THR A 198 -19.51 3.27 19.19
C THR A 198 -19.89 4.75 19.23
N ASP A 199 -21.15 5.08 19.51
CA ASP A 199 -21.50 6.49 19.72
C ASP A 199 -20.84 7.07 20.99
N GLY A 200 -20.53 8.37 20.94
CA GLY A 200 -19.60 9.03 21.87
C GLY A 200 -18.14 9.01 21.43
N ILE A 201 -17.79 8.22 20.39
CA ILE A 201 -16.51 8.34 19.69
C ILE A 201 -16.67 9.36 18.55
N GLU A 202 -15.84 10.41 18.54
CA GLU A 202 -15.93 11.49 17.54
C GLU A 202 -15.28 11.11 16.20
N VAL A 203 -14.17 10.37 16.23
CA VAL A 203 -13.40 9.95 15.03
C VAL A 203 -12.75 8.59 15.25
N THR A 204 -12.67 7.77 14.20
CA THR A 204 -11.92 6.50 14.23
C THR A 204 -10.41 6.75 14.40
N THR A 205 -9.80 6.19 15.45
CA THR A 205 -8.35 6.27 15.71
C THR A 205 -7.72 4.88 15.80
N GLY A 206 -6.42 4.80 16.10
CA GLY A 206 -5.63 3.56 16.05
C GLY A 206 -4.34 3.75 15.26
N PRO A 207 -4.41 4.16 13.97
CA PRO A 207 -3.26 4.74 13.28
C PRO A 207 -2.78 5.98 14.06
N LEU A 208 -1.50 5.98 14.42
CA LEU A 208 -0.93 7.00 15.29
C LEU A 208 -0.84 8.35 14.56
N GLY A 209 -0.84 9.45 15.33
CA GLY A 209 -0.87 10.82 14.80
C GLY A 209 -2.20 11.25 14.15
N MET A 210 -3.05 10.32 13.70
CA MET A 210 -4.34 10.60 13.06
C MET A 210 -5.27 11.40 13.98
N GLY A 211 -5.49 10.94 15.21
CA GLY A 211 -6.46 11.53 16.14
C GLY A 211 -6.12 12.97 16.56
N ILE A 212 -4.87 13.26 16.89
CA ILE A 212 -4.43 14.64 17.18
C ILE A 212 -4.57 15.54 15.95
N SER A 213 -4.36 15.00 14.75
CA SER A 213 -4.58 15.72 13.48
C SER A 213 -6.08 15.93 13.18
N ASN A 214 -6.95 15.01 13.60
CA ASN A 214 -8.40 15.19 13.56
C ASN A 214 -8.87 16.25 14.58
N ALA A 215 -8.29 16.29 15.78
CA ALA A 215 -8.61 17.29 16.80
C ALA A 215 -8.36 18.73 16.32
N VAL A 216 -7.33 18.95 15.47
CA VAL A 216 -7.11 20.22 14.76
C VAL A 216 -8.30 20.58 13.85
N GLY A 217 -8.89 19.61 13.17
CA GLY A 217 -10.06 19.83 12.30
C GLY A 217 -11.36 20.07 13.07
N LEU A 218 -11.58 19.39 14.19
CA LEU A 218 -12.72 19.67 15.09
C LEU A 218 -12.62 21.09 15.70
N ALA A 219 -11.43 21.50 16.12
CA ALA A 219 -11.20 22.87 16.60
C ALA A 219 -11.32 23.93 15.48
N ALA A 220 -11.00 23.58 14.23
CA ALA A 220 -11.24 24.46 13.08
C ALA A 220 -12.74 24.54 12.70
N ALA A 221 -13.52 23.46 12.86
CA ALA A 221 -14.97 23.47 12.71
C ALA A 221 -15.62 24.42 13.74
N GLU A 222 -15.23 24.30 15.01
CA GLU A 222 -15.69 25.17 16.10
C GLU A 222 -15.42 26.64 15.79
N ALA A 223 -14.17 26.98 15.47
CA ALA A 223 -13.76 28.35 15.16
C ALA A 223 -14.52 28.93 13.95
N HIS A 224 -14.77 28.12 12.91
CA HIS A 224 -15.54 28.52 11.75
C HIS A 224 -17.02 28.78 12.10
N LEU A 225 -17.68 27.82 12.75
CA LEU A 225 -19.11 27.91 13.07
C LEU A 225 -19.38 29.01 14.11
N ALA A 226 -18.49 29.21 15.07
CA ALA A 226 -18.52 30.34 15.99
C ALA A 226 -18.43 31.69 15.25
N ALA A 227 -17.47 31.85 14.34
CA ALA A 227 -17.31 33.09 13.58
C ALA A 227 -18.44 33.34 12.56
N ALA A 228 -19.07 32.29 12.02
CA ALA A 228 -20.18 32.40 11.07
C ALA A 228 -21.52 32.75 11.75
N TYR A 229 -21.82 32.15 12.92
CA TYR A 229 -23.17 32.19 13.49
C TYR A 229 -23.31 32.96 14.82
N ASN A 230 -22.24 33.15 15.61
CA ASN A 230 -22.35 33.91 16.85
C ASN A 230 -22.64 35.41 16.60
N LYS A 231 -23.31 36.05 17.56
CA LYS A 231 -23.61 37.49 17.61
C LYS A 231 -23.29 38.04 19.00
N PRO A 232 -23.20 39.37 19.20
CA PRO A 232 -22.83 39.96 20.50
C PRO A 232 -23.67 39.51 21.70
N ASP A 233 -24.95 39.18 21.49
CA ASP A 233 -25.87 38.69 22.52
C ASP A 233 -26.16 37.17 22.40
N PHE A 234 -25.56 36.47 21.44
CA PHE A 234 -25.86 35.06 21.12
C PHE A 234 -24.60 34.25 20.79
N THR A 235 -24.13 33.48 21.77
CA THR A 235 -23.05 32.50 21.62
C THR A 235 -23.64 31.11 21.37
N LEU A 236 -23.85 30.74 20.10
CA LEU A 236 -24.36 29.43 19.71
C LEU A 236 -23.28 28.35 19.68
N ILE A 237 -22.05 28.72 19.31
CA ILE A 237 -20.90 27.81 19.26
C ILE A 237 -19.77 28.41 20.11
N ASP A 238 -19.46 27.73 21.21
CA ASP A 238 -18.38 27.99 22.14
C ASP A 238 -18.11 26.69 22.92
N HIS A 239 -17.25 25.84 22.35
CA HIS A 239 -16.84 24.56 22.96
C HIS A 239 -15.35 24.29 22.74
N TYR A 240 -14.80 23.36 23.51
CA TYR A 240 -13.41 22.92 23.42
C TYR A 240 -13.29 21.64 22.58
N THR A 241 -12.06 21.37 22.15
CA THR A 241 -11.64 20.06 21.64
C THR A 241 -10.45 19.59 22.46
N TYR A 242 -10.61 18.46 23.15
CA TYR A 242 -9.55 17.80 23.92
C TYR A 242 -9.02 16.60 23.16
N THR A 243 -7.72 16.34 23.26
CA THR A 243 -7.13 15.09 22.74
C THR A 243 -6.04 14.55 23.66
N ILE A 244 -5.99 13.23 23.82
CA ILE A 244 -4.88 12.54 24.51
C ILE A 244 -4.04 11.83 23.44
N ALA A 245 -2.72 12.02 23.51
CA ALA A 245 -1.75 11.46 22.59
C ALA A 245 -0.48 11.02 23.33
N GLY A 246 0.04 9.82 23.02
CA GLY A 246 1.35 9.34 23.54
C GLY A 246 2.48 9.49 22.53
N ASP A 247 3.69 9.05 22.90
CA ASP A 247 4.93 9.21 22.13
C ASP A 247 4.82 8.82 20.64
N GLY A 248 4.19 7.69 20.33
CA GLY A 248 3.98 7.25 18.95
C GLY A 248 3.17 8.22 18.09
N CYS A 249 2.29 9.04 18.66
CA CYS A 249 1.61 10.12 17.94
C CYS A 249 2.51 11.34 17.75
N MET A 250 3.48 11.57 18.65
CA MET A 250 4.43 12.68 18.58
C MET A 250 5.60 12.39 17.62
N GLN A 251 5.88 11.12 17.32
CA GLN A 251 6.83 10.67 16.29
C GLN A 251 6.25 10.76 14.87
N GLU A 252 4.96 10.47 14.69
CA GLU A 252 4.30 10.41 13.38
C GLU A 252 4.22 11.77 12.68
N GLY A 253 4.77 11.87 11.46
CA GLY A 253 4.95 13.13 10.73
C GLY A 253 3.66 13.92 10.48
N ILE A 254 2.52 13.23 10.40
CA ILE A 254 1.19 13.86 10.29
C ILE A 254 0.88 14.82 11.45
N SER A 255 1.35 14.52 12.68
CA SER A 255 1.11 15.39 13.84
C SER A 255 1.99 16.64 13.76
N HIS A 256 3.18 16.55 13.18
CA HIS A 256 4.04 17.71 12.90
C HIS A 256 3.40 18.64 11.86
N GLU A 257 2.79 18.07 10.81
CA GLU A 257 2.01 18.82 9.83
C GLU A 257 0.82 19.54 10.51
N ALA A 258 -0.07 18.78 11.16
CA ALA A 258 -1.32 19.30 11.71
C ALA A 258 -1.09 20.27 12.89
N CYS A 259 -0.17 19.98 13.81
CA CYS A 259 0.07 20.85 14.96
C CYS A 259 0.77 22.15 14.55
N ALA A 260 1.67 22.13 13.56
CA ALA A 260 2.22 23.36 12.99
C ALA A 260 1.15 24.22 12.31
N TYR A 261 0.14 23.61 11.67
CA TYR A 261 -1.00 24.33 11.09
C TYR A 261 -1.94 24.90 12.17
N ALA A 262 -2.24 24.13 13.23
CA ALA A 262 -3.06 24.60 14.35
C ALA A 262 -2.45 25.79 15.11
N GLY A 263 -1.12 25.77 15.29
CA GLY A 263 -0.37 26.86 15.91
C GLY A 263 -0.30 28.11 15.03
N HIS A 264 -0.17 27.94 13.71
CA HIS A 264 -0.28 29.03 12.74
C HIS A 264 -1.68 29.68 12.75
N LEU A 265 -2.74 28.87 12.84
CA LEU A 265 -4.12 29.35 12.95
C LEU A 265 -4.42 30.00 14.31
N GLY A 266 -3.79 29.56 15.40
CA GLY A 266 -4.06 30.07 16.76
C GLY A 266 -5.37 29.54 17.36
N LEU A 267 -5.65 28.26 17.16
CA LEU A 267 -6.87 27.57 17.63
C LEU A 267 -6.91 27.44 19.17
N GLY A 268 -7.26 28.54 19.86
CA GLY A 268 -7.26 28.68 21.33
C GLY A 268 -8.13 27.72 22.15
N LYS A 269 -8.97 26.91 21.51
CA LYS A 269 -9.85 25.92 22.18
C LYS A 269 -9.43 24.47 21.94
N LEU A 270 -8.28 24.25 21.29
CA LEU A 270 -7.62 22.95 21.18
C LEU A 270 -6.67 22.74 22.36
N ILE A 271 -6.95 21.73 23.18
CA ILE A 271 -6.12 21.35 24.34
C ILE A 271 -5.67 19.89 24.16
N ALA A 272 -4.39 19.70 23.86
CA ALA A 272 -3.78 18.39 23.71
C ALA A 272 -3.04 17.99 25.00
N PHE A 273 -3.31 16.80 25.51
CA PHE A 273 -2.51 16.16 26.54
C PHE A 273 -1.51 15.24 25.87
N TYR A 274 -0.23 15.44 26.15
CA TYR A 274 0.82 14.50 25.82
C TYR A 274 1.09 13.62 27.04
N ASP A 275 0.77 12.34 26.90
CA ASP A 275 1.11 11.27 27.84
C ASP A 275 2.61 10.95 27.71
N ASP A 276 3.43 11.63 28.50
CA ASP A 276 4.89 11.53 28.55
C ASP A 276 5.31 10.40 29.48
N ASN A 277 4.97 9.16 29.09
CA ASN A 277 5.23 7.96 29.88
C ASN A 277 6.61 7.32 29.59
N GLY A 278 7.30 7.78 28.54
CA GLY A 278 8.66 7.36 28.23
C GLY A 278 8.80 5.93 27.67
N ILE A 279 7.70 5.28 27.27
CA ILE A 279 7.66 3.89 26.79
C ILE A 279 6.93 3.79 25.44
N THR A 280 7.51 3.01 24.54
CA THR A 280 6.92 2.57 23.27
C THR A 280 6.86 1.03 23.22
N ILE A 281 6.44 0.46 22.09
CA ILE A 281 6.38 -1.01 21.90
C ILE A 281 7.78 -1.65 22.07
N ASP A 282 8.82 -0.99 21.56
CA ASP A 282 10.18 -1.54 21.49
C ASP A 282 11.01 -1.32 22.78
N GLY A 283 10.42 -0.65 23.79
CA GLY A 283 11.10 -0.26 25.03
C GLY A 283 11.00 1.24 25.32
N HIS A 284 11.95 1.75 26.12
CA HIS A 284 12.01 3.18 26.47
C HIS A 284 12.20 4.07 25.24
N THR A 285 11.71 5.32 25.33
CA THR A 285 11.80 6.30 24.24
C THR A 285 13.23 6.74 23.93
N ASP A 286 14.22 6.52 24.81
CA ASP A 286 15.62 6.89 24.55
C ASP A 286 16.26 6.13 23.37
N LEU A 287 15.69 4.96 23.02
CA LEU A 287 16.08 4.15 21.86
C LEU A 287 15.86 4.85 20.50
N SER A 288 14.86 5.73 20.38
CA SER A 288 14.41 6.27 19.08
C SER A 288 13.84 7.69 19.09
N PHE A 289 13.46 8.23 20.26
CA PHE A 289 12.68 9.45 20.41
C PHE A 289 13.18 10.31 21.60
N THR A 290 14.30 11.00 21.36
CA THR A 290 15.02 11.83 22.36
C THR A 290 14.88 13.34 22.13
N GLU A 291 13.88 13.76 21.35
CA GLU A 291 13.65 15.18 21.03
C GLU A 291 12.87 15.94 22.12
N ASP A 292 13.07 17.26 22.17
CA ASP A 292 12.33 18.14 23.07
C ASP A 292 10.98 18.54 22.46
N VAL A 293 9.98 17.66 22.65
CA VAL A 293 8.59 17.86 22.19
C VAL A 293 8.03 19.21 22.67
N GLY A 294 8.39 19.64 23.88
CA GLY A 294 7.97 20.94 24.44
C GLY A 294 8.47 22.09 23.56
N LYS A 295 9.79 22.19 23.35
CA LYS A 295 10.38 23.22 22.48
C LYS A 295 9.89 23.13 21.04
N ARG A 296 9.57 21.93 20.52
CA ARG A 296 8.96 21.77 19.19
C ARG A 296 7.57 22.39 19.11
N PHE A 297 6.72 22.19 20.11
CA PHE A 297 5.39 22.81 20.17
C PHE A 297 5.43 24.32 20.46
N GLU A 298 6.38 24.78 21.29
CA GLU A 298 6.68 26.22 21.42
C GLU A 298 7.04 26.85 20.07
N ALA A 299 7.87 26.16 19.26
CA ALA A 299 8.26 26.60 17.92
C ALA A 299 7.11 26.56 16.89
N TYR A 300 6.09 25.73 17.10
CA TYR A 300 4.83 25.78 16.35
C TYR A 300 3.91 26.94 16.79
N GLY A 301 4.21 27.62 17.89
CA GLY A 301 3.42 28.74 18.42
C GLY A 301 2.37 28.35 19.48
N TRP A 302 2.39 27.12 19.98
CA TRP A 302 1.48 26.65 21.03
C TRP A 302 1.82 27.26 22.40
N GLN A 303 0.88 27.20 23.36
CA GLN A 303 1.25 27.22 24.78
C GLN A 303 1.74 25.81 25.16
N VAL A 304 2.79 25.72 25.98
CA VAL A 304 3.25 24.45 26.56
C VAL A 304 3.21 24.55 28.07
N LEU A 305 2.53 23.59 28.70
CA LEU A 305 2.42 23.40 30.14
C LEU A 305 2.99 22.01 30.49
N VAL A 306 3.52 21.86 31.70
CA VAL A 306 4.12 20.60 32.18
C VAL A 306 3.51 20.22 33.52
N VAL A 307 3.12 18.94 33.66
CA VAL A 307 2.74 18.31 34.93
C VAL A 307 3.72 17.17 35.21
N ASP A 308 4.53 17.32 36.25
CA ASP A 308 5.63 16.38 36.55
C ASP A 308 5.19 15.08 37.26
N LYS A 309 3.93 14.98 37.69
CA LYS A 309 3.37 13.87 38.49
C LYS A 309 1.92 13.55 38.09
N GLY A 310 1.67 13.22 36.83
CA GLY A 310 0.33 12.96 36.30
C GLY A 310 -0.45 11.83 36.97
N ASP A 311 0.25 10.83 37.53
CA ASP A 311 -0.40 9.70 38.22
C ASP A 311 -0.91 10.04 39.63
N GLU A 312 -0.38 11.11 40.25
CA GLU A 312 -0.58 11.48 41.66
C GLU A 312 -1.17 12.89 41.87
N ASP A 313 -0.74 13.88 41.08
CA ASP A 313 -1.04 15.30 41.27
C ASP A 313 -2.17 15.74 40.33
N VAL A 314 -3.38 15.26 40.63
CA VAL A 314 -4.62 15.57 39.90
C VAL A 314 -4.88 17.08 39.90
N ASP A 315 -4.57 17.77 41.00
CA ASP A 315 -4.71 19.23 41.12
C ASP A 315 -3.78 20.00 40.18
N ALA A 316 -2.57 19.51 39.89
CA ALA A 316 -1.70 20.10 38.87
C ALA A 316 -2.27 19.97 37.46
N ILE A 317 -2.91 18.83 37.11
CA ILE A 317 -3.61 18.67 35.82
C ILE A 317 -4.82 19.61 35.76
N ARG A 318 -5.67 19.61 36.80
CA ARG A 318 -6.84 20.49 36.94
C ARG A 318 -6.46 21.97 36.78
N LYS A 319 -5.36 22.40 37.42
CA LYS A 319 -4.77 23.74 37.24
C LYS A 319 -4.28 23.98 35.81
N ALA A 320 -3.59 23.02 35.19
CA ALA A 320 -3.09 23.17 33.82
C ALA A 320 -4.23 23.30 32.79
N ILE A 321 -5.35 22.62 32.98
CA ILE A 321 -6.57 22.79 32.16
C ILE A 321 -7.12 24.21 32.33
N ALA A 322 -7.22 24.71 33.56
CA ALA A 322 -7.67 26.08 33.82
C ALA A 322 -6.72 27.16 33.24
N GLU A 323 -5.41 26.90 33.18
CA GLU A 323 -4.43 27.79 32.56
C GLU A 323 -4.48 27.73 31.02
N ALA A 324 -4.68 26.54 30.44
CA ALA A 324 -4.91 26.34 29.01
C ALA A 324 -6.17 27.06 28.51
N LYS A 325 -7.30 26.90 29.24
CA LYS A 325 -8.57 27.61 28.96
C LYS A 325 -8.45 29.14 29.05
N ALA A 326 -7.39 29.67 29.66
CA ALA A 326 -7.12 31.11 29.70
C ALA A 326 -6.28 31.61 28.50
N CYS A 327 -5.64 30.75 27.71
CA CYS A 327 -4.82 31.12 26.55
C CYS A 327 -5.63 31.08 25.24
N THR A 328 -6.62 31.96 25.11
CA THR A 328 -7.60 31.92 24.01
C THR A 328 -7.05 32.23 22.61
N ASP A 329 -5.75 32.50 22.46
CA ASP A 329 -5.12 32.86 21.18
C ASP A 329 -4.16 31.80 20.61
N LYS A 330 -3.98 30.67 21.31
CA LYS A 330 -3.06 29.59 20.94
C LYS A 330 -3.60 28.21 21.35
N PRO A 331 -3.44 27.16 20.53
CA PRO A 331 -3.65 25.80 21.01
C PRO A 331 -2.64 25.48 22.13
N THR A 332 -3.02 24.61 23.08
CA THR A 332 -2.20 24.30 24.26
C THR A 332 -1.82 22.82 24.32
N LEU A 333 -0.54 22.55 24.57
CA LEU A 333 0.00 21.24 24.89
C LEU A 333 0.24 21.15 26.40
N ILE A 334 -0.47 20.25 27.08
CA ILE A 334 -0.20 19.87 28.47
C ILE A 334 0.62 18.57 28.42
N LYS A 335 1.93 18.67 28.62
CA LYS A 335 2.83 17.51 28.74
C LYS A 335 2.72 16.94 30.16
N VAL A 336 2.05 15.81 30.29
CA VAL A 336 1.77 15.13 31.56
C VAL A 336 2.68 13.91 31.66
N LYS A 337 3.59 13.91 32.64
CA LYS A 337 4.39 12.72 32.97
C LYS A 337 3.54 11.71 33.69
N THR A 338 3.47 10.49 33.18
CA THR A 338 2.70 9.38 33.76
C THR A 338 3.58 8.14 33.83
N THR A 339 3.10 7.09 34.49
CA THR A 339 3.75 5.79 34.52
C THR A 339 2.91 4.81 33.70
N ILE A 340 3.47 4.27 32.62
CA ILE A 340 2.74 3.23 31.87
C ILE A 340 2.48 2.03 32.80
N GLY A 341 1.23 1.56 32.85
CA GLY A 341 0.85 0.49 33.78
C GLY A 341 0.86 0.89 35.27
N PHE A 342 0.70 2.19 35.59
CA PHE A 342 0.73 2.71 36.97
C PHE A 342 0.01 1.82 37.99
N GLY A 343 0.72 1.43 39.05
CA GLY A 343 0.23 0.57 40.12
C GLY A 343 0.47 -0.94 39.91
N SER A 344 0.88 -1.39 38.72
CA SER A 344 1.21 -2.78 38.42
C SER A 344 2.60 -3.14 38.99
N PRO A 345 2.72 -3.95 40.07
CA PRO A 345 3.97 -4.08 40.81
C PRO A 345 5.15 -4.67 40.02
N ASN A 346 4.89 -5.43 38.97
CA ASN A 346 5.91 -6.11 38.15
C ASN A 346 5.90 -5.70 36.67
N LYS A 347 4.96 -4.84 36.24
CA LYS A 347 4.84 -4.38 34.83
C LYS A 347 4.79 -2.86 34.63
N ALA A 348 4.66 -2.06 35.69
CA ALA A 348 4.74 -0.61 35.57
C ALA A 348 6.13 -0.17 35.06
N ASP A 349 6.20 0.93 34.30
CA ASP A 349 7.44 1.45 33.68
C ASP A 349 8.14 0.43 32.74
N SER A 350 7.34 -0.46 32.09
CA SER A 350 7.83 -1.37 31.05
C SER A 350 6.90 -1.43 29.84
N HIS A 351 7.49 -1.67 28.68
CA HIS A 351 6.80 -2.09 27.45
C HIS A 351 5.95 -3.37 27.62
N ASP A 352 6.21 -4.21 28.64
CA ASP A 352 5.36 -5.35 29.03
C ASP A 352 3.90 -4.95 29.36
N ALA A 353 3.67 -3.71 29.80
CA ALA A 353 2.33 -3.18 30.04
C ALA A 353 1.68 -2.54 28.79
N HIS A 354 2.41 -2.39 27.68
CA HIS A 354 1.92 -1.66 26.51
C HIS A 354 0.80 -2.42 25.78
N GLY A 355 1.07 -3.61 25.27
CA GLY A 355 0.18 -4.32 24.32
C GLY A 355 -0.20 -5.75 24.67
N ALA A 356 0.02 -6.16 25.91
CA ALA A 356 -0.36 -7.47 26.42
C ALA A 356 -1.24 -7.33 27.68
N PRO A 357 -2.13 -8.29 27.98
CA PRO A 357 -2.81 -8.36 29.26
C PRO A 357 -1.84 -8.39 30.45
N LEU A 358 -2.28 -7.83 31.59
CA LEU A 358 -1.51 -7.97 32.83
C LEU A 358 -1.44 -9.44 33.27
N GLY A 359 -2.56 -10.16 33.13
CA GLY A 359 -2.77 -11.48 33.71
C GLY A 359 -3.47 -11.38 35.08
N ALA A 360 -4.05 -12.49 35.54
CA ALA A 360 -4.86 -12.51 36.77
C ALA A 360 -4.04 -12.19 38.03
N ASP A 361 -2.88 -12.84 38.21
CA ASP A 361 -2.03 -12.66 39.39
C ASP A 361 -1.52 -11.21 39.52
N GLU A 362 -1.14 -10.60 38.40
CA GLU A 362 -0.65 -9.20 38.36
C GLU A 362 -1.80 -8.20 38.53
N ALA A 363 -2.98 -8.46 37.99
CA ALA A 363 -4.16 -7.62 38.23
C ALA A 363 -4.59 -7.65 39.71
N GLU A 364 -4.58 -8.82 40.34
CA GLU A 364 -4.84 -8.99 41.77
C GLU A 364 -3.74 -8.36 42.66
N ALA A 365 -2.49 -8.35 42.21
CA ALA A 365 -1.41 -7.61 42.85
C ALA A 365 -1.60 -6.08 42.69
N THR A 366 -2.04 -5.62 41.52
CA THR A 366 -2.37 -4.21 41.22
C THR A 366 -3.52 -3.72 42.08
N ARG A 367 -4.60 -4.52 42.25
CA ARG A 367 -5.73 -4.18 43.16
C ARG A 367 -5.25 -3.92 44.58
N LYS A 368 -4.39 -4.79 45.11
CA LYS A 368 -3.79 -4.63 46.45
C LYS A 368 -2.89 -3.41 46.54
N GLN A 369 -2.05 -3.17 45.52
CA GLN A 369 -1.14 -2.01 45.49
C GLN A 369 -1.89 -0.67 45.43
N LEU A 370 -3.01 -0.61 44.71
CA LEU A 370 -3.88 0.57 44.61
C LEU A 370 -5.01 0.61 45.66
N SER A 371 -4.98 -0.30 46.65
CA SER A 371 -5.99 -0.43 47.72
C SER A 371 -7.44 -0.59 47.24
N TRP A 372 -7.65 -1.14 46.04
CA TRP A 372 -8.96 -1.30 45.41
C TRP A 372 -9.66 -2.58 45.90
N ASN A 373 -10.80 -2.41 46.57
CA ASN A 373 -11.49 -3.48 47.32
C ASN A 373 -12.64 -4.15 46.55
N TYR A 374 -12.90 -3.75 45.30
CA TYR A 374 -14.00 -4.26 44.47
C TYR A 374 -13.51 -5.32 43.48
N GLY A 375 -14.40 -6.20 43.02
CA GLY A 375 -14.12 -7.30 42.11
C GLY A 375 -13.97 -6.94 40.62
N GLU A 376 -13.89 -7.96 39.76
CA GLU A 376 -13.85 -7.77 38.30
C GLU A 376 -15.15 -7.14 37.78
N PHE A 377 -15.05 -6.08 36.98
CA PHE A 377 -16.20 -5.32 36.45
C PHE A 377 -17.16 -4.77 37.54
N GLU A 378 -16.70 -4.64 38.78
CA GLU A 378 -17.46 -4.03 39.88
C GLU A 378 -17.06 -2.55 40.02
N VAL A 379 -18.05 -1.66 40.00
CA VAL A 379 -17.89 -0.21 40.15
C VAL A 379 -18.89 0.26 41.22
N PRO A 380 -18.46 1.00 42.26
CA PRO A 380 -19.35 1.43 43.33
C PRO A 380 -20.22 2.63 42.94
N GLU A 381 -21.40 2.74 43.56
CA GLU A 381 -22.45 3.72 43.23
C GLU A 381 -21.97 5.19 43.33
N HIS A 382 -21.04 5.50 44.23
CA HIS A 382 -20.50 6.88 44.36
C HIS A 382 -19.68 7.32 43.15
N VAL A 383 -19.08 6.39 42.41
CA VAL A 383 -18.38 6.69 41.15
C VAL A 383 -19.40 7.04 40.06
N TYR A 384 -20.45 6.24 39.87
CA TYR A 384 -21.52 6.59 38.95
C TYR A 384 -22.18 7.93 39.33
N ALA A 385 -22.39 8.20 40.61
CA ALA A 385 -22.92 9.48 41.07
C ALA A 385 -22.00 10.68 40.73
N ALA A 386 -20.67 10.50 40.79
CA ALA A 386 -19.70 11.52 40.43
C ALA A 386 -19.73 11.86 38.93
N PHE A 387 -19.72 10.86 38.04
CA PHE A 387 -19.84 11.11 36.59
C PHE A 387 -21.24 11.61 36.20
N LYS A 388 -22.31 11.07 36.80
CA LYS A 388 -23.69 11.51 36.54
C LYS A 388 -23.89 13.00 36.85
N LYS A 389 -23.25 13.53 37.89
CA LYS A 389 -23.27 14.97 38.22
C LYS A 389 -22.81 15.84 37.04
N GLN A 390 -21.80 15.41 36.28
CA GLN A 390 -21.34 16.14 35.10
C GLN A 390 -22.27 15.97 33.90
N ALA A 391 -22.78 14.75 33.67
CA ALA A 391 -23.80 14.49 32.65
C ALA A 391 -25.08 15.33 32.86
N ASP A 392 -25.56 15.42 34.11
CA ASP A 392 -26.71 16.26 34.48
C ASP A 392 -26.42 17.76 34.26
N ALA A 393 -25.20 18.21 34.56
CA ALA A 393 -24.77 19.58 34.30
C ALA A 393 -24.65 19.89 32.79
N GLY A 394 -24.23 18.91 31.98
CA GLY A 394 -24.19 19.03 30.52
C GLY A 394 -25.57 19.03 29.87
N ALA A 395 -26.49 18.18 30.33
CA ALA A 395 -27.90 18.22 29.92
C ALA A 395 -28.56 19.56 30.29
N ALA A 396 -28.22 20.14 31.46
CA ALA A 396 -28.66 21.48 31.84
C ALA A 396 -28.06 22.58 30.93
N LYS A 397 -26.76 22.50 30.56
CA LYS A 397 -26.14 23.42 29.59
C LYS A 397 -26.85 23.35 28.22
N GLN A 398 -27.19 22.15 27.74
CA GLN A 398 -27.95 21.99 26.50
C GLN A 398 -29.34 22.62 26.61
N ALA A 399 -30.07 22.40 27.71
CA ALA A 399 -31.40 22.98 27.91
C ALA A 399 -31.40 24.53 28.00
N GLU A 400 -30.28 25.17 28.37
CA GLU A 400 -30.10 26.63 28.22
C GLU A 400 -29.71 27.03 26.79
N TRP A 401 -28.91 26.21 26.10
CA TRP A 401 -28.56 26.40 24.68
C TRP A 401 -29.80 26.33 23.78
N ASP A 402 -30.74 25.43 24.04
CA ASP A 402 -32.01 25.32 23.30
C ASP A 402 -32.85 26.60 23.40
N LYS A 403 -32.87 27.23 24.60
CA LYS A 403 -33.54 28.51 24.83
C LYS A 403 -32.82 29.66 24.14
N LEU A 404 -31.49 29.65 24.16
CA LEU A 404 -30.67 30.63 23.45
C LEU A 404 -30.91 30.56 21.94
N PHE A 405 -30.98 29.35 21.37
CA PHE A 405 -31.27 29.16 19.96
C PHE A 405 -32.73 29.51 19.60
N ALA A 406 -33.69 29.24 20.49
CA ALA A 406 -35.07 29.72 20.30
C ALA A 406 -35.14 31.26 20.25
N ALA A 407 -34.43 31.96 21.14
CA ALA A 407 -34.33 33.42 21.12
C ALA A 407 -33.54 33.94 19.90
N TYR A 408 -32.54 33.20 19.42
CA TYR A 408 -31.79 33.51 18.19
C TYR A 408 -32.70 33.48 16.95
N LYS A 409 -33.60 32.49 16.84
CA LYS A 409 -34.61 32.41 15.76
C LYS A 409 -35.51 33.65 15.69
N GLU A 410 -35.80 34.31 16.81
CA GLU A 410 -36.60 35.55 16.84
C GLU A 410 -35.81 36.81 16.42
N LYS A 411 -34.47 36.79 16.47
CA LYS A 411 -33.61 37.96 16.19
C LYS A 411 -32.88 37.89 14.87
N GLU A 412 -32.42 36.70 14.48
CA GLU A 412 -31.54 36.45 13.35
C GLU A 412 -32.18 35.39 12.41
N PRO A 413 -33.45 35.54 11.98
CA PRO A 413 -34.25 34.44 11.42
C PRO A 413 -33.65 33.80 10.16
N GLU A 414 -32.98 34.57 9.31
CA GLU A 414 -32.32 34.05 8.09
C GLU A 414 -31.11 33.17 8.43
N LEU A 415 -30.23 33.64 9.33
CA LEU A 415 -29.09 32.86 9.82
C LEU A 415 -29.52 31.68 10.68
N ALA A 416 -30.62 31.81 11.43
CA ALA A 416 -31.19 30.73 12.23
C ALA A 416 -31.78 29.62 11.34
N ALA A 417 -32.45 29.97 10.24
CA ALA A 417 -32.90 29.02 9.24
C ALA A 417 -31.72 28.34 8.51
N GLN A 418 -30.65 29.09 8.21
CA GLN A 418 -29.42 28.52 7.65
C GLN A 418 -28.74 27.54 8.63
N PHE A 419 -28.60 27.92 9.90
CA PHE A 419 -28.03 27.08 10.96
C PHE A 419 -28.88 25.83 11.20
N GLU A 420 -30.21 25.98 11.26
CA GLU A 420 -31.13 24.86 11.40
C GLU A 420 -31.07 23.89 10.22
N ARG A 421 -31.02 24.40 8.97
CA ARG A 421 -30.88 23.57 7.76
C ARG A 421 -29.53 22.84 7.73
N ALA A 422 -28.44 23.60 7.83
CA ALA A 422 -27.09 23.11 7.61
C ALA A 422 -26.52 22.43 8.86
N VAL A 423 -26.39 23.13 9.98
CA VAL A 423 -25.66 22.63 11.17
C VAL A 423 -26.45 21.53 11.88
N LEU A 424 -27.74 21.76 12.15
CA LEU A 424 -28.56 20.83 12.94
C LEU A 424 -29.19 19.71 12.09
N ASN A 425 -29.97 20.07 11.07
CA ASN A 425 -30.65 19.08 10.22
C ASN A 425 -29.74 18.43 9.19
N ARG A 426 -28.57 19.02 8.88
CA ARG A 426 -27.56 18.48 7.96
C ARG A 426 -28.07 18.24 6.53
N LYS A 427 -29.01 19.06 6.06
CA LYS A 427 -29.67 18.94 4.75
C LYS A 427 -29.11 19.92 3.72
N LEU A 428 -28.89 19.45 2.50
CA LEU A 428 -28.70 20.31 1.32
C LEU A 428 -29.97 21.15 1.06
N PRO A 429 -29.87 22.33 0.43
CA PRO A 429 -31.02 23.03 -0.15
C PRO A 429 -31.69 22.20 -1.26
N GLU A 430 -32.99 22.40 -1.47
CA GLU A 430 -33.67 21.90 -2.66
C GLU A 430 -33.05 22.52 -3.93
N ASN A 431 -32.89 21.72 -4.98
CA ASN A 431 -32.36 22.11 -6.30
C ASN A 431 -30.98 22.81 -6.27
N TRP A 432 -30.16 22.56 -5.23
CA TRP A 432 -28.82 23.16 -5.07
C TRP A 432 -27.91 22.95 -6.30
N ASP A 433 -28.10 21.84 -7.02
CA ASP A 433 -27.32 21.42 -8.18
C ASP A 433 -27.68 22.15 -9.49
N GLU A 434 -28.75 22.96 -9.50
CA GLU A 434 -29.08 23.82 -10.65
C GLU A 434 -27.98 24.85 -10.95
N CYS A 435 -27.10 25.16 -9.99
CA CYS A 435 -25.94 26.02 -10.21
C CYS A 435 -24.85 25.39 -11.09
N LEU A 436 -24.84 24.07 -11.26
CA LEU A 436 -23.74 23.37 -11.92
C LEU A 436 -23.68 23.67 -13.43
N PRO A 437 -22.48 23.84 -14.02
CA PRO A 437 -22.31 24.04 -15.46
C PRO A 437 -22.93 22.92 -16.29
N LYS A 438 -23.63 23.29 -17.37
CA LYS A 438 -24.19 22.37 -18.37
C LYS A 438 -23.67 22.81 -19.74
N LEU A 439 -22.89 21.95 -20.39
CA LEU A 439 -22.11 22.25 -21.60
C LEU A 439 -22.57 21.39 -22.79
N THR A 440 -22.19 21.82 -23.98
CA THR A 440 -22.41 21.10 -25.25
C THR A 440 -21.08 20.87 -25.98
N GLU A 441 -21.09 19.97 -26.98
CA GLU A 441 -19.96 19.76 -27.91
C GLU A 441 -19.47 21.04 -28.62
N LYS A 442 -20.28 22.11 -28.64
CA LYS A 442 -19.95 23.40 -29.27
C LYS A 442 -19.23 24.37 -28.33
N ASP A 443 -19.26 24.11 -27.02
CA ASP A 443 -18.61 24.93 -26.02
C ASP A 443 -17.12 24.61 -25.97
N ASN A 444 -16.28 25.65 -25.78
CA ASN A 444 -14.83 25.48 -25.78
C ASN A 444 -14.37 24.53 -24.67
N GLY A 445 -13.72 23.44 -25.07
CA GLY A 445 -13.10 22.47 -24.16
C GLY A 445 -12.03 23.11 -23.27
N LYS A 446 -11.95 22.67 -22.01
CA LYS A 446 -10.96 23.11 -21.02
C LYS A 446 -10.28 21.89 -20.38
N ALA A 447 -9.30 22.13 -19.52
CA ALA A 447 -8.83 21.07 -18.62
C ALA A 447 -9.91 20.79 -17.56
N THR A 448 -10.10 19.54 -17.13
CA THR A 448 -11.17 19.23 -16.17
C THR A 448 -10.91 19.85 -14.79
N ARG A 449 -9.66 20.24 -14.46
CA ARG A 449 -9.37 21.11 -13.30
C ARG A 449 -9.95 22.53 -13.41
N LEU A 450 -10.12 23.05 -14.63
CA LEU A 450 -10.76 24.35 -14.87
C LEU A 450 -12.29 24.22 -14.78
N HIS A 451 -12.85 23.12 -15.30
CA HIS A 451 -14.26 22.80 -15.06
C HIS A 451 -14.55 22.53 -13.57
N SER A 452 -13.60 21.97 -12.83
CA SER A 452 -13.65 21.82 -11.37
C SER A 452 -13.66 23.19 -10.67
N GLN A 453 -12.85 24.15 -11.11
CA GLN A 453 -12.95 25.53 -10.63
C GLN A 453 -14.32 26.15 -10.93
N ASP A 454 -14.84 25.97 -12.14
CA ASP A 454 -16.15 26.51 -12.55
C ASP A 454 -17.27 25.93 -11.64
N CYS A 455 -17.26 24.62 -11.39
CA CYS A 455 -18.21 23.96 -10.48
C CYS A 455 -18.05 24.47 -9.04
N LEU A 456 -16.84 24.41 -8.49
CA LEU A 456 -16.53 24.84 -7.11
C LEU A 456 -16.93 26.30 -6.84
N ASN A 457 -16.81 27.18 -7.84
CA ASN A 457 -17.24 28.59 -7.73
C ASN A 457 -18.74 28.81 -7.95
N ALA A 458 -19.46 27.87 -8.57
CA ALA A 458 -20.92 27.87 -8.66
C ALA A 458 -21.58 27.31 -7.39
N ILE A 459 -20.96 26.31 -6.76
CA ILE A 459 -21.45 25.65 -5.54
C ILE A 459 -21.28 26.54 -4.30
N ALA A 460 -20.10 27.15 -4.12
CA ALA A 460 -19.75 27.85 -2.88
C ALA A 460 -20.70 28.99 -2.46
N PRO A 461 -21.36 29.75 -3.36
CA PRO A 461 -22.41 30.71 -2.98
C PRO A 461 -23.75 30.08 -2.57
N VAL A 462 -24.05 28.85 -3.03
CA VAL A 462 -25.31 28.14 -2.76
C VAL A 462 -25.22 27.30 -1.49
N LEU A 463 -24.06 26.68 -1.26
CA LEU A 463 -23.75 25.89 -0.07
C LEU A 463 -22.76 26.67 0.82
N PRO A 464 -23.23 27.47 1.80
CA PRO A 464 -22.34 28.11 2.77
C PRO A 464 -21.55 27.10 3.61
N GLU A 465 -22.10 25.90 3.83
CA GLU A 465 -21.41 24.77 4.50
C GLU A 465 -20.32 24.08 3.66
N PHE A 466 -20.17 24.43 2.38
CA PHE A 466 -19.11 23.91 1.53
C PHE A 466 -17.82 24.73 1.76
N MET A 467 -16.76 24.07 2.21
CA MET A 467 -15.49 24.72 2.60
C MET A 467 -14.31 23.78 2.37
N GLY A 468 -13.09 24.32 2.29
CA GLY A 468 -11.93 23.49 1.98
C GLY A 468 -10.76 24.26 1.40
N GLY A 469 -9.75 23.55 0.92
CA GLY A 469 -8.52 24.20 0.48
C GLY A 469 -7.55 23.29 -0.25
N SER A 470 -6.27 23.67 -0.22
CA SER A 470 -5.21 22.96 -0.95
C SER A 470 -3.88 22.96 -0.19
N ALA A 471 -3.09 21.91 -0.41
CA ALA A 471 -1.74 21.77 0.10
C ALA A 471 -0.75 22.66 -0.70
N ASP A 472 -0.83 23.98 -0.49
CA ASP A 472 -0.11 25.06 -1.22
C ASP A 472 -0.39 25.17 -2.74
N LEU A 473 -0.99 24.14 -3.34
CA LEU A 473 -1.21 24.02 -4.78
C LEU A 473 -2.49 24.70 -5.30
N ALA A 474 -3.15 25.56 -4.52
CA ALA A 474 -4.42 26.19 -4.88
C ALA A 474 -4.50 26.83 -6.30
N PRO A 475 -3.48 27.56 -6.81
CA PRO A 475 -3.49 28.10 -8.19
C PRO A 475 -3.17 27.04 -9.27
N SER A 476 -2.67 25.87 -8.90
CA SER A 476 -2.37 24.74 -9.79
C SER A 476 -3.52 23.73 -9.84
N ASN A 477 -4.12 23.44 -8.68
CA ASN A 477 -5.38 22.71 -8.52
C ASN A 477 -6.60 23.52 -8.99
N MET A 478 -6.48 24.85 -9.02
CA MET A 478 -7.54 25.81 -9.37
C MET A 478 -8.70 25.90 -8.36
N THR A 479 -8.47 25.50 -7.10
CA THR A 479 -9.49 25.26 -6.06
C THR A 479 -9.80 26.42 -5.12
N LEU A 480 -9.62 27.67 -5.56
CA LEU A 480 -10.05 28.86 -4.81
C LEU A 480 -11.51 29.21 -5.08
N MET A 481 -12.29 29.38 -4.01
CA MET A 481 -13.65 29.92 -4.01
C MET A 481 -13.57 31.46 -4.00
N LYS A 482 -14.05 32.12 -5.05
CA LYS A 482 -13.95 33.59 -5.25
C LYS A 482 -14.94 34.39 -4.40
N CYS A 483 -15.90 33.74 -3.75
CA CYS A 483 -16.96 34.38 -2.95
C CYS A 483 -16.63 34.49 -1.44
N THR A 484 -15.40 34.17 -1.04
CA THR A 484 -14.95 34.07 0.36
C THR A 484 -13.43 34.23 0.38
N GLY A 485 -12.89 34.77 1.47
CA GLY A 485 -11.45 34.92 1.70
C GLY A 485 -10.79 33.63 2.20
N ASP A 486 -9.65 33.80 2.89
CA ASP A 486 -8.86 32.72 3.46
C ASP A 486 -9.19 32.49 4.94
N PHE A 487 -9.39 31.23 5.33
CA PHE A 487 -9.52 30.80 6.72
C PHE A 487 -8.14 30.86 7.39
N LEU A 488 -7.94 31.89 8.21
CA LEU A 488 -6.70 32.19 8.92
C LEU A 488 -7.03 32.65 10.36
N LYS A 489 -6.00 32.88 11.18
CA LYS A 489 -6.17 33.59 12.45
C LYS A 489 -6.88 34.93 12.20
N ASP A 490 -7.86 35.23 13.05
CA ASP A 490 -8.72 36.42 12.99
C ASP A 490 -9.65 36.53 11.74
N SER A 491 -9.72 35.51 10.87
CA SER A 491 -10.64 35.45 9.71
C SER A 491 -11.42 34.13 9.59
N TYR A 492 -11.69 33.47 10.72
CA TYR A 492 -12.31 32.13 10.76
C TYR A 492 -13.69 31.99 10.07
N SER A 493 -14.42 33.08 9.81
CA SER A 493 -15.68 33.04 9.05
C SER A 493 -15.50 32.71 7.57
N GLU A 494 -14.28 32.81 7.05
CA GLU A 494 -13.94 32.51 5.65
C GLU A 494 -13.71 31.00 5.42
N ARG A 495 -13.67 30.58 4.15
CA ARG A 495 -13.76 29.15 3.79
C ARG A 495 -12.62 28.57 2.94
N ASN A 496 -11.68 29.37 2.41
CA ASN A 496 -10.50 28.83 1.70
C ASN A 496 -9.37 28.48 2.69
N PHE A 497 -9.07 27.19 2.87
CA PHE A 497 -8.03 26.71 3.79
C PHE A 497 -6.64 26.73 3.14
N ARG A 498 -5.63 27.19 3.90
CA ARG A 498 -4.25 27.38 3.44
C ARG A 498 -3.29 26.43 4.15
N PHE A 499 -3.50 25.13 3.93
CA PHE A 499 -2.78 24.04 4.61
C PHE A 499 -1.24 24.11 4.47
N GLY A 500 -0.71 24.71 3.41
CA GLY A 500 0.71 24.58 3.04
C GLY A 500 1.03 23.17 2.54
N ILE A 501 2.31 22.85 2.30
CA ILE A 501 2.74 21.52 1.81
C ILE A 501 2.61 20.51 2.95
N ARG A 502 1.40 19.96 3.12
CA ARG A 502 0.91 19.19 4.27
C ARG A 502 -0.23 18.26 3.88
N GLU A 503 -0.05 17.44 2.86
CA GLU A 503 -1.08 16.55 2.31
C GLU A 503 -1.75 15.68 3.37
N PHE A 504 -0.98 15.08 4.27
CA PHE A 504 -1.49 14.06 5.20
C PHE A 504 -2.27 14.71 6.34
N GLY A 505 -1.75 15.80 6.91
CA GLY A 505 -2.45 16.63 7.89
C GLY A 505 -3.69 17.30 7.32
N MET A 506 -3.65 17.78 6.07
CA MET A 506 -4.81 18.29 5.34
C MET A 506 -5.93 17.24 5.23
N GLY A 507 -5.58 15.99 4.89
CA GLY A 507 -6.53 14.89 4.83
C GLY A 507 -7.20 14.61 6.18
N ALA A 508 -6.42 14.51 7.26
CA ALA A 508 -6.96 14.27 8.60
C ALA A 508 -7.82 15.43 9.13
N VAL A 509 -7.45 16.68 8.85
CA VAL A 509 -8.25 17.87 9.18
C VAL A 509 -9.58 17.86 8.43
N CYS A 510 -9.60 17.58 7.13
CA CYS A 510 -10.84 17.55 6.35
C CYS A 510 -11.75 16.36 6.74
N ASN A 511 -11.17 15.20 7.08
CA ASN A 511 -11.94 14.09 7.65
C ASN A 511 -12.69 14.53 8.92
N ALA A 512 -12.00 15.24 9.82
CA ALA A 512 -12.62 15.75 11.05
C ALA A 512 -13.68 16.84 10.81
N LEU A 513 -13.47 17.74 9.84
CA LEU A 513 -14.49 18.70 9.41
C LEU A 513 -15.79 17.99 8.95
N SER A 514 -15.69 16.77 8.39
CA SER A 514 -16.89 15.96 8.04
C SER A 514 -17.48 15.20 9.24
N LEU A 515 -16.67 14.86 10.24
CA LEU A 515 -17.05 14.00 11.38
C LEU A 515 -17.51 14.77 12.61
N ASP A 516 -17.41 16.10 12.62
CA ASP A 516 -17.89 17.02 13.67
C ASP A 516 -19.40 16.88 14.02
N LYS A 517 -20.14 16.02 13.33
CA LYS A 517 -21.59 15.80 13.41
C LYS A 517 -22.43 17.03 13.01
N THR A 518 -21.86 17.97 12.27
CA THR A 518 -22.52 19.19 11.79
C THR A 518 -22.75 19.18 10.25
N GLY A 519 -23.07 20.34 9.68
CA GLY A 519 -23.45 20.49 8.28
C GLY A 519 -22.33 20.40 7.27
N ILE A 520 -21.08 20.63 7.70
CA ILE A 520 -19.92 20.92 6.86
C ILE A 520 -19.71 19.87 5.75
N ILE A 521 -19.33 20.35 4.56
CA ILE A 521 -19.00 19.57 3.37
C ILE A 521 -17.55 19.93 2.99
N PRO A 522 -16.55 19.18 3.48
CA PRO A 522 -15.15 19.56 3.34
C PRO A 522 -14.51 19.03 2.05
N TYR A 523 -13.69 19.87 1.42
CA TYR A 523 -12.80 19.44 0.33
C TYR A 523 -11.32 19.72 0.62
N CYS A 524 -10.45 18.88 0.04
CA CYS A 524 -9.00 19.05 0.08
C CYS A 524 -8.38 18.80 -1.30
N ALA A 525 -7.24 19.43 -1.59
CA ALA A 525 -6.68 19.44 -2.95
C ALA A 525 -5.15 19.42 -3.02
N THR A 526 -4.61 18.49 -3.79
CA THR A 526 -3.19 18.38 -4.17
C THR A 526 -3.07 17.73 -5.56
N PHE A 527 -1.88 17.41 -6.05
CA PHE A 527 -1.71 16.59 -7.26
C PHE A 527 -2.08 15.13 -7.00
N THR A 528 -2.60 14.44 -8.02
CA THR A 528 -3.06 13.05 -7.93
C THR A 528 -1.94 12.11 -7.48
N ILE A 529 -0.70 12.33 -7.90
CA ILE A 529 0.47 11.56 -7.43
C ILE A 529 0.78 11.77 -5.93
N PHE A 530 0.41 12.92 -5.37
CA PHE A 530 0.63 13.23 -3.95
C PHE A 530 -0.50 12.72 -3.04
N THR A 531 -1.54 12.06 -3.58
CA THR A 531 -2.45 11.29 -2.73
C THR A 531 -1.72 10.19 -1.97
N ASP A 532 -0.60 9.70 -2.48
CA ASP A 532 0.17 8.65 -1.82
C ASP A 532 0.81 9.13 -0.49
N TYR A 533 1.03 10.45 -0.30
CA TYR A 533 1.39 11.04 1.01
C TYR A 533 0.21 11.01 2.00
N MET A 534 -1.02 11.24 1.53
CA MET A 534 -2.23 11.24 2.37
C MET A 534 -3.05 9.94 2.30
N ARG A 535 -2.46 8.86 1.76
CA ARG A 535 -3.18 7.61 1.44
C ARG A 535 -3.86 6.99 2.65
N SER A 536 -3.21 7.06 3.82
CA SER A 536 -3.77 6.60 5.09
C SER A 536 -4.94 7.46 5.55
N ALA A 537 -4.94 8.77 5.29
CA ALA A 537 -6.10 9.63 5.57
C ALA A 537 -7.27 9.36 4.61
N ILE A 538 -7.01 9.02 3.33
CA ILE A 538 -8.05 8.57 2.39
C ILE A 538 -8.65 7.24 2.85
N ARG A 539 -7.81 6.25 3.23
CA ARG A 539 -8.27 4.96 3.77
C ARG A 539 -9.11 5.15 5.04
N ILE A 540 -8.66 6.01 5.95
CA ILE A 540 -9.41 6.28 7.17
C ILE A 540 -10.69 7.05 6.88
N ALA A 541 -10.75 7.97 5.91
CA ALA A 541 -11.99 8.63 5.51
C ALA A 541 -13.08 7.63 5.09
N ALA A 542 -12.69 6.59 4.35
CA ALA A 542 -13.62 5.57 3.89
C ALA A 542 -14.11 4.69 5.05
N LEU A 543 -13.20 4.26 5.94
CA LEU A 543 -13.51 3.47 7.12
C LEU A 543 -14.37 4.25 8.14
N SER A 544 -13.96 5.47 8.50
CA SER A 544 -14.63 6.32 9.50
C SER A 544 -15.98 6.87 9.05
N GLN A 545 -16.35 6.68 7.78
CA GLN A 545 -17.51 7.32 7.16
C GLN A 545 -17.39 8.86 7.27
N ALA A 546 -16.26 9.39 6.80
CA ALA A 546 -16.08 10.81 6.55
C ALA A 546 -16.37 11.15 5.08
N GLY A 547 -17.32 12.05 4.84
CA GLY A 547 -17.73 12.55 3.52
C GLY A 547 -16.71 13.48 2.84
N THR A 548 -15.41 13.25 3.00
CA THR A 548 -14.36 14.13 2.48
C THR A 548 -14.26 14.06 0.95
N ILE A 549 -14.21 15.24 0.31
CA ILE A 549 -14.09 15.37 -1.14
C ILE A 549 -12.63 15.66 -1.51
N PHE A 550 -11.96 14.67 -2.07
CA PHE A 550 -10.54 14.77 -2.47
C PHE A 550 -10.43 15.28 -3.92
N VAL A 551 -10.18 16.58 -4.09
CA VAL A 551 -10.11 17.30 -5.38
C VAL A 551 -8.68 17.28 -5.93
N THR A 552 -8.31 16.21 -6.60
CA THR A 552 -6.94 16.01 -7.11
C THR A 552 -6.81 16.41 -8.57
N THR A 553 -5.66 16.97 -8.95
CA THR A 553 -5.40 17.36 -10.35
C THR A 553 -4.07 16.76 -10.82
N HIS A 554 -3.71 16.93 -12.10
CA HIS A 554 -2.45 16.41 -12.63
C HIS A 554 -2.45 14.87 -12.59
N ASP A 555 -3.44 14.30 -13.29
CA ASP A 555 -3.95 12.93 -13.13
C ASP A 555 -3.15 11.81 -13.82
N SER A 556 -2.22 12.13 -14.71
CA SER A 556 -1.59 11.17 -15.63
C SER A 556 -0.23 11.66 -16.18
N ILE A 557 0.42 10.87 -17.03
CA ILE A 557 1.62 11.28 -17.77
C ILE A 557 1.47 12.57 -18.61
N ALA A 558 0.24 13.00 -18.89
CA ALA A 558 -0.06 14.26 -19.59
C ALA A 558 0.38 15.51 -18.81
N VAL A 559 0.77 15.35 -17.53
CA VAL A 559 1.50 16.35 -16.75
C VAL A 559 2.76 16.81 -17.48
N GLY A 560 3.47 15.91 -18.17
CA GLY A 560 4.56 16.31 -19.06
C GLY A 560 5.84 16.73 -18.35
N GLU A 561 6.16 18.02 -18.37
CA GLU A 561 7.53 18.51 -18.13
C GLU A 561 8.06 18.18 -16.73
N ASP A 562 7.20 18.12 -15.71
CA ASP A 562 7.55 17.83 -14.32
C ASP A 562 8.03 16.37 -14.11
N GLY A 563 7.78 15.50 -15.09
CA GLY A 563 8.39 14.18 -15.21
C GLY A 563 7.84 13.09 -14.28
N PRO A 564 8.50 11.92 -14.22
CA PRO A 564 7.93 10.70 -13.63
C PRO A 564 7.68 10.75 -12.11
N THR A 565 8.16 11.77 -11.39
CA THR A 565 7.83 12.00 -9.97
C THR A 565 6.51 12.76 -9.76
N HIS A 566 5.93 13.31 -10.84
CA HIS A 566 4.68 14.08 -10.83
C HIS A 566 3.59 13.44 -11.73
N GLN A 567 3.83 12.22 -12.21
CA GLN A 567 2.98 11.54 -13.19
C GLN A 567 2.42 10.25 -12.58
N PRO A 568 1.13 10.23 -12.18
CA PRO A 568 0.48 9.02 -11.68
C PRO A 568 0.57 7.87 -12.69
N ILE A 569 0.87 6.67 -12.18
CA ILE A 569 0.84 5.42 -12.94
C ILE A 569 -0.02 4.40 -12.18
N GLU A 570 0.41 4.01 -10.98
CA GLU A 570 -0.29 3.08 -10.10
C GLU A 570 -1.40 3.75 -9.28
N THR A 571 -1.31 5.05 -9.03
CA THR A 571 -2.06 5.73 -7.97
C THR A 571 -3.58 5.61 -8.11
N ILE A 572 -4.15 5.91 -9.29
CA ILE A 572 -5.60 5.81 -9.51
C ILE A 572 -6.12 4.36 -9.38
N PRO A 573 -5.59 3.36 -10.12
CA PRO A 573 -5.96 1.95 -9.92
C PRO A 573 -5.76 1.46 -8.48
N SER A 574 -4.73 1.94 -7.80
CA SER A 574 -4.42 1.57 -6.41
C SER A 574 -5.38 2.21 -5.39
N LEU A 575 -5.98 3.37 -5.69
CA LEU A 575 -7.03 3.98 -4.86
C LEU A 575 -8.38 3.26 -5.02
N ARG A 576 -8.70 2.75 -6.21
CA ARG A 576 -9.90 1.92 -6.50
C ARG A 576 -9.96 0.59 -5.72
N LEU A 577 -8.90 0.26 -4.97
CA LEU A 577 -8.81 -0.90 -4.08
C LEU A 577 -9.20 -0.58 -2.62
N ILE A 578 -9.43 0.70 -2.28
CA ILE A 578 -9.90 1.12 -0.95
C ILE A 578 -11.42 0.89 -0.89
N PRO A 579 -11.95 0.04 0.01
CA PRO A 579 -13.40 -0.15 0.15
C PRO A 579 -14.12 1.17 0.46
N ASP A 580 -15.38 1.28 0.02
CA ASP A 580 -16.29 2.42 0.20
C ASP A 580 -15.85 3.79 -0.36
N LEU A 581 -14.59 3.96 -0.81
CA LEU A 581 -14.14 5.12 -1.58
C LEU A 581 -14.66 5.02 -3.04
N THR A 582 -15.33 6.06 -3.53
CA THR A 582 -15.60 6.20 -4.97
C THR A 582 -14.47 7.00 -5.63
N VAL A 583 -13.96 6.54 -6.77
CA VAL A 583 -12.91 7.21 -7.53
C VAL A 583 -13.46 7.67 -8.89
N MET A 584 -13.54 8.99 -9.08
CA MET A 584 -14.06 9.63 -10.28
C MET A 584 -12.95 10.26 -11.13
N ARG A 585 -12.88 9.91 -12.41
CA ARG A 585 -11.94 10.49 -13.38
C ARG A 585 -12.70 11.01 -14.61
N PRO A 586 -13.35 12.19 -14.50
CA PRO A 586 -14.22 12.73 -15.54
C PRO A 586 -13.45 13.19 -16.77
N ALA A 587 -14.03 12.94 -17.95
CA ALA A 587 -13.44 13.21 -19.26
C ALA A 587 -13.69 14.63 -19.78
N ASP A 588 -14.79 15.28 -19.38
CA ASP A 588 -15.13 16.64 -19.81
C ASP A 588 -15.80 17.48 -18.69
N GLY A 589 -16.34 18.65 -19.04
CA GLY A 589 -16.99 19.54 -18.09
C GLY A 589 -18.36 19.06 -17.58
N ASN A 590 -19.12 18.29 -18.38
CA ASN A 590 -20.39 17.70 -17.94
C ASN A 590 -20.14 16.55 -16.96
N GLU A 591 -19.13 15.71 -17.22
CA GLU A 591 -18.70 14.69 -16.27
C GLU A 591 -18.06 15.31 -15.01
N THR A 592 -17.39 16.45 -15.14
CA THR A 592 -16.89 17.20 -13.97
C THR A 592 -18.05 17.71 -13.11
N ALA A 593 -19.09 18.28 -13.71
CA ALA A 593 -20.30 18.69 -12.99
C ALA A 593 -21.01 17.48 -12.35
N GLY A 594 -21.13 16.36 -13.06
CA GLY A 594 -21.70 15.12 -12.52
C GLY A 594 -20.91 14.54 -11.35
N ALA A 595 -19.58 14.62 -11.39
CA ALA A 595 -18.71 14.20 -10.31
C ALA A 595 -18.87 15.10 -9.06
N TYR A 596 -18.98 16.42 -9.24
CA TYR A 596 -19.28 17.34 -8.13
C TYR A 596 -20.67 17.11 -7.53
N LYS A 597 -21.70 16.85 -8.35
CA LYS A 597 -23.03 16.47 -7.86
C LYS A 597 -22.96 15.23 -6.98
N TYR A 598 -22.38 14.16 -7.51
CA TYR A 598 -22.21 12.89 -6.79
C TYR A 598 -21.41 13.07 -5.49
N ALA A 599 -20.28 13.78 -5.54
CA ALA A 599 -19.41 13.97 -4.38
C ALA A 599 -20.10 14.74 -3.24
N VAL A 600 -20.88 15.78 -3.56
CA VAL A 600 -21.63 16.57 -2.56
C VAL A 600 -22.81 15.79 -2.00
N GLU A 601 -23.60 15.13 -2.85
CA GLU A 601 -24.74 14.30 -2.41
C GLU A 601 -24.26 13.13 -1.55
N ARG A 602 -23.18 12.45 -1.94
CA ARG A 602 -22.59 11.33 -1.18
C ARG A 602 -21.93 11.78 0.11
N SER A 603 -21.25 12.92 0.10
CA SER A 603 -20.68 13.56 1.30
C SER A 603 -21.76 13.85 2.33
N LYS A 604 -22.91 14.40 1.92
CA LYS A 604 -23.96 14.82 2.86
C LYS A 604 -24.94 13.72 3.26
N ASN A 605 -25.30 12.83 2.33
CA ASN A 605 -26.38 11.86 2.51
C ASN A 605 -25.88 10.46 2.95
N GLU A 606 -24.67 10.05 2.54
CA GLU A 606 -24.07 8.75 2.91
C GLU A 606 -22.91 8.89 3.90
N SER A 607 -22.39 10.11 4.11
CA SER A 607 -21.13 10.37 4.82
C SER A 607 -19.93 9.60 4.24
N ARG A 608 -19.88 9.37 2.92
CA ARG A 608 -18.79 8.60 2.29
C ARG A 608 -17.89 9.46 1.40
N PRO A 609 -16.57 9.20 1.37
CA PRO A 609 -15.63 10.03 0.63
C PRO A 609 -15.74 9.80 -0.88
N THR A 610 -15.37 10.84 -1.63
CA THR A 610 -15.23 10.76 -3.09
C THR A 610 -13.90 11.38 -3.50
N MET A 611 -13.09 10.63 -4.25
CA MET A 611 -11.87 11.13 -4.86
C MET A 611 -12.16 11.51 -6.32
N MET A 612 -11.73 12.69 -6.73
CA MET A 612 -11.87 13.18 -8.10
C MET A 612 -10.49 13.50 -8.70
N ALA A 613 -10.19 12.95 -9.87
CA ALA A 613 -8.92 13.09 -10.58
C ALA A 613 -9.09 13.90 -11.88
N PHE A 614 -8.46 15.07 -11.94
CA PHE A 614 -8.67 16.06 -13.00
C PHE A 614 -7.42 16.38 -13.83
N SER A 615 -7.60 16.65 -15.12
CA SER A 615 -6.51 16.82 -16.09
C SER A 615 -5.70 18.11 -15.91
N ARG A 616 -4.41 18.10 -16.30
CA ARG A 616 -3.59 19.33 -16.47
C ARG A 616 -3.95 20.05 -17.77
N GLN A 617 -4.13 19.25 -18.82
CA GLN A 617 -4.31 19.55 -20.23
C GLN A 617 -5.79 19.71 -20.62
N ALA A 618 -6.07 20.48 -21.67
CA ALA A 618 -7.43 20.67 -22.17
C ALA A 618 -7.99 19.43 -22.88
N LEU A 619 -9.29 19.20 -22.71
CA LEU A 619 -10.06 18.10 -23.29
C LEU A 619 -11.34 18.67 -23.95
N PRO A 620 -11.86 18.05 -25.02
CA PRO A 620 -13.11 18.48 -25.66
C PRO A 620 -14.34 18.11 -24.79
N ASN A 621 -15.44 18.84 -24.96
CA ASN A 621 -16.75 18.38 -24.48
C ASN A 621 -17.26 17.28 -25.41
N LEU A 622 -17.84 16.22 -24.83
CA LEU A 622 -18.13 14.96 -25.53
C LEU A 622 -19.59 14.85 -25.97
N PRO A 623 -19.89 14.10 -27.05
CA PRO A 623 -21.26 13.78 -27.42
C PRO A 623 -21.92 12.92 -26.33
N ASN A 624 -23.20 13.17 -26.05
CA ASN A 624 -23.99 12.45 -25.03
C ASN A 624 -23.48 12.55 -23.57
N SER A 625 -22.46 13.36 -23.26
CA SER A 625 -22.06 13.58 -21.87
C SER A 625 -23.11 14.39 -21.12
N SER A 626 -23.40 14.00 -19.88
CA SER A 626 -24.34 14.72 -19.01
C SER A 626 -24.12 14.36 -17.54
N ILE A 627 -24.64 15.19 -16.63
CA ILE A 627 -24.66 14.93 -15.20
C ILE A 627 -25.34 13.56 -14.93
N GLU A 628 -26.51 13.34 -15.53
CA GLU A 628 -27.35 12.15 -15.35
C GLU A 628 -26.70 10.86 -15.90
N ASN A 629 -25.85 10.98 -16.93
CA ASN A 629 -25.05 9.86 -17.44
C ASN A 629 -23.84 9.57 -16.56
N THR A 630 -23.21 10.60 -15.98
CA THR A 630 -22.08 10.46 -15.05
C THR A 630 -22.47 9.71 -13.78
N LEU A 631 -23.68 9.96 -13.26
CA LEU A 631 -24.24 9.28 -12.07
C LEU A 631 -24.45 7.75 -12.25
N LYS A 632 -24.26 7.21 -13.45
CA LYS A 632 -24.31 5.76 -13.75
C LYS A 632 -22.92 5.09 -13.68
N GLY A 633 -21.86 5.85 -13.47
CA GLY A 633 -20.47 5.37 -13.40
C GLY A 633 -19.84 5.04 -14.75
N ALA A 634 -20.62 4.49 -15.68
CA ALA A 634 -20.25 4.36 -17.09
C ALA A 634 -21.47 4.49 -18.01
N TYR A 635 -21.27 4.96 -19.24
CA TYR A 635 -22.32 5.11 -20.26
C TYR A 635 -21.72 5.15 -21.69
N ALA A 636 -22.52 4.90 -22.71
CA ALA A 636 -22.08 5.00 -24.10
C ALA A 636 -21.97 6.47 -24.53
N VAL A 637 -20.75 6.92 -24.80
CA VAL A 637 -20.47 8.26 -25.37
C VAL A 637 -20.68 8.24 -26.89
N VAL A 638 -20.35 7.11 -27.54
CA VAL A 638 -20.74 6.77 -28.91
C VAL A 638 -21.54 5.47 -28.87
N GLU A 639 -22.84 5.58 -29.10
CA GLU A 639 -23.76 4.45 -29.07
C GLU A 639 -23.70 3.60 -30.35
N CYS A 640 -23.75 2.28 -30.18
CA CYS A 640 -23.91 1.30 -31.24
C CYS A 640 -24.68 0.10 -30.67
N SER A 641 -25.83 -0.23 -31.26
CA SER A 641 -26.76 -1.23 -30.72
C SER A 641 -26.34 -2.70 -30.94
N ASP A 642 -25.31 -2.91 -31.75
CA ASP A 642 -24.83 -4.22 -32.20
C ASP A 642 -23.30 -4.14 -32.45
N PRO A 643 -22.49 -3.86 -31.41
CA PRO A 643 -21.07 -3.57 -31.58
C PRO A 643 -20.25 -4.84 -31.85
N GLU A 644 -19.34 -4.75 -32.82
CA GLU A 644 -18.31 -5.78 -33.06
C GLU A 644 -17.17 -5.67 -32.06
N VAL A 645 -16.90 -4.46 -31.55
CA VAL A 645 -15.88 -4.18 -30.53
C VAL A 645 -16.33 -3.00 -29.67
N ILE A 646 -15.98 -3.02 -28.39
CA ILE A 646 -16.24 -1.94 -27.43
C ILE A 646 -14.91 -1.33 -26.99
N ILE A 647 -14.84 0.00 -26.94
CA ILE A 647 -13.68 0.71 -26.38
C ILE A 647 -14.15 1.49 -25.13
N VAL A 648 -13.57 1.17 -23.97
CA VAL A 648 -13.87 1.79 -22.68
C VAL A 648 -12.73 2.74 -22.31
N GLY A 649 -13.04 4.02 -22.13
CA GLY A 649 -12.07 5.04 -21.70
C GLY A 649 -12.45 5.68 -20.37
N THR A 650 -11.49 6.32 -19.72
CA THR A 650 -11.71 7.20 -18.56
C THR A 650 -10.94 8.51 -18.76
N GLY A 651 -11.36 9.60 -18.09
CA GLY A 651 -10.64 10.87 -18.10
C GLY A 651 -10.21 11.34 -19.50
N SER A 652 -8.93 11.67 -19.64
CA SER A 652 -8.39 12.16 -20.91
C SER A 652 -8.43 11.17 -22.07
N GLU A 653 -8.62 9.87 -21.84
CA GLU A 653 -8.52 8.87 -22.90
C GLU A 653 -9.83 8.68 -23.67
N VAL A 654 -10.98 9.12 -23.14
CA VAL A 654 -12.29 8.95 -23.80
C VAL A 654 -12.33 9.61 -25.17
N HIS A 655 -11.80 10.83 -25.32
CA HIS A 655 -11.78 11.50 -26.63
C HIS A 655 -10.86 10.77 -27.64
N VAL A 656 -9.75 10.18 -27.18
CA VAL A 656 -8.86 9.35 -28.01
C VAL A 656 -9.57 8.07 -28.47
N CYS A 657 -10.41 7.48 -27.62
CA CYS A 657 -11.25 6.33 -27.97
C CYS A 657 -12.32 6.70 -29.02
N VAL A 658 -12.95 7.87 -28.87
CA VAL A 658 -13.91 8.42 -29.84
C VAL A 658 -13.25 8.69 -31.20
N ASP A 659 -12.05 9.25 -31.22
CA ASP A 659 -11.32 9.50 -32.48
C ASP A 659 -10.75 8.22 -33.12
N ALA A 660 -10.35 7.23 -32.32
CA ALA A 660 -10.03 5.88 -32.81
C ALA A 660 -11.26 5.25 -33.50
N ALA A 661 -12.42 5.26 -32.84
CA ALA A 661 -13.67 4.70 -33.37
C ALA A 661 -14.10 5.35 -34.70
N LYS A 662 -13.97 6.68 -34.85
CA LYS A 662 -14.24 7.40 -36.12
C LYS A 662 -13.37 6.93 -37.30
N SER A 663 -12.25 6.26 -37.02
CA SER A 663 -11.29 5.78 -38.02
C SER A 663 -11.39 4.29 -38.32
N MET A 664 -12.33 3.56 -37.70
CA MET A 664 -12.56 2.13 -37.89
C MET A 664 -13.74 1.88 -38.85
N ASP A 665 -13.65 0.81 -39.64
CA ASP A 665 -14.71 0.39 -40.56
C ASP A 665 -15.78 -0.50 -39.87
N GLN A 666 -15.50 -0.92 -38.64
CA GLN A 666 -16.33 -1.82 -37.82
C GLN A 666 -17.37 -1.04 -36.99
N LYS A 667 -18.39 -1.75 -36.52
CA LYS A 667 -19.34 -1.25 -35.52
C LYS A 667 -18.66 -1.12 -34.15
N VAL A 668 -18.18 0.08 -33.83
CA VAL A 668 -17.57 0.38 -32.53
C VAL A 668 -18.59 1.07 -31.60
N ARG A 669 -18.74 0.57 -30.36
CA ARG A 669 -19.31 1.35 -29.25
C ARG A 669 -18.16 1.97 -28.45
N VAL A 670 -18.27 3.24 -28.08
CA VAL A 670 -17.33 3.88 -27.14
C VAL A 670 -18.06 4.17 -25.84
N VAL A 671 -17.45 3.77 -24.73
CA VAL A 671 -17.96 3.91 -23.36
C VAL A 671 -17.05 4.86 -22.59
N SER A 672 -17.65 5.89 -21.98
CA SER A 672 -16.98 6.63 -20.91
C SER A 672 -17.27 5.93 -19.59
N MET A 673 -16.24 5.72 -18.76
CA MET A 673 -16.34 5.09 -17.44
C MET A 673 -15.72 6.00 -16.37
N PRO A 674 -16.35 7.15 -16.04
CA PRO A 674 -15.84 8.06 -15.02
C PRO A 674 -15.63 7.42 -13.64
N SER A 675 -16.40 6.40 -13.23
CA SER A 675 -16.12 5.62 -12.01
C SER A 675 -16.49 4.14 -12.17
N VAL A 676 -15.56 3.26 -11.81
CA VAL A 676 -15.79 1.81 -11.79
C VAL A 676 -16.64 1.40 -10.59
N GLU A 677 -16.59 2.13 -9.47
CA GLU A 677 -17.36 1.82 -8.25
C GLU A 677 -18.85 2.09 -8.46
N VAL A 678 -19.19 3.27 -9.02
CA VAL A 678 -20.56 3.61 -9.37
C VAL A 678 -21.10 2.69 -10.46
N PHE A 679 -20.26 2.25 -11.41
CA PHE A 679 -20.67 1.31 -12.44
C PHE A 679 -20.92 -0.11 -11.89
N ARG A 680 -20.04 -0.63 -11.02
CA ARG A 680 -20.22 -1.93 -10.33
C ARG A 680 -21.55 -2.00 -9.59
N ALA A 681 -21.94 -0.90 -8.94
CA ALA A 681 -23.18 -0.75 -8.18
C ALA A 681 -24.46 -0.70 -9.06
N GLN A 682 -24.35 -0.51 -10.37
CA GLN A 682 -25.52 -0.58 -11.27
C GLN A 682 -26.08 -2.00 -11.37
N SER A 683 -27.34 -2.12 -11.81
CA SER A 683 -27.96 -3.42 -12.04
C SER A 683 -27.22 -4.24 -13.10
N ASP A 684 -27.25 -5.56 -12.98
CA ASP A 684 -26.63 -6.46 -13.96
C ASP A 684 -27.24 -6.28 -15.36
N SER A 685 -28.53 -5.92 -15.44
CA SER A 685 -29.18 -5.55 -16.69
C SER A 685 -28.60 -4.29 -17.34
N TYR A 686 -28.18 -3.28 -16.56
CA TYR A 686 -27.52 -2.10 -17.10
C TYR A 686 -26.09 -2.41 -17.53
N LYS A 687 -25.33 -3.11 -16.68
CA LYS A 687 -23.95 -3.51 -16.96
C LYS A 687 -23.86 -4.37 -18.23
N GLU A 688 -24.74 -5.35 -18.39
CA GLU A 688 -24.85 -6.19 -19.60
C GLU A 688 -25.32 -5.38 -20.83
N SER A 689 -26.22 -4.40 -20.67
CA SER A 689 -26.67 -3.56 -21.79
C SER A 689 -25.54 -2.69 -22.37
N LEU A 690 -24.56 -2.31 -21.53
CA LEU A 690 -23.41 -1.47 -21.89
C LEU A 690 -22.20 -2.30 -22.35
N LEU A 691 -21.89 -3.37 -21.61
CA LEU A 691 -20.78 -4.31 -21.84
C LEU A 691 -21.32 -5.75 -22.00
N PRO A 692 -22.00 -6.07 -23.12
CA PRO A 692 -22.56 -7.40 -23.37
C PRO A 692 -21.50 -8.50 -23.46
N LYS A 693 -21.77 -9.65 -22.81
CA LYS A 693 -20.87 -10.80 -22.78
C LYS A 693 -20.59 -11.35 -24.18
N GLY A 694 -19.30 -11.53 -24.47
CA GLY A 694 -18.83 -12.10 -25.73
C GLY A 694 -18.43 -11.08 -26.80
N VAL A 695 -18.72 -9.78 -26.59
CA VAL A 695 -18.17 -8.71 -27.46
C VAL A 695 -16.75 -8.35 -26.98
N PRO A 696 -15.72 -8.43 -27.85
CA PRO A 696 -14.36 -7.99 -27.53
C PRO A 696 -14.35 -6.55 -27.00
N THR A 697 -13.75 -6.35 -25.82
CA THR A 697 -13.74 -5.05 -25.15
C THR A 697 -12.31 -4.63 -24.80
N LEU A 698 -11.91 -3.44 -25.28
CA LEU A 698 -10.61 -2.83 -25.00
C LEU A 698 -10.78 -1.71 -23.96
N SER A 699 -10.01 -1.73 -22.86
CA SER A 699 -9.90 -0.56 -21.98
C SER A 699 -8.71 0.33 -22.36
N VAL A 700 -8.85 1.64 -22.15
CA VAL A 700 -7.82 2.65 -22.44
C VAL A 700 -7.74 3.65 -21.29
N GLU A 701 -6.63 3.65 -20.55
CA GLU A 701 -6.42 4.56 -19.41
C GLU A 701 -4.92 4.88 -19.24
N ALA A 702 -4.55 6.15 -19.04
CA ALA A 702 -3.17 6.58 -18.84
C ALA A 702 -2.63 6.29 -17.41
N ALA A 703 -2.90 5.08 -16.94
CA ALA A 703 -2.51 4.51 -15.64
C ALA A 703 -2.16 3.01 -15.82
N CYS A 704 -1.81 2.29 -14.75
CA CYS A 704 -1.49 0.87 -14.82
C CYS A 704 -2.72 0.00 -15.15
N THR A 705 -2.49 -1.11 -15.86
CA THR A 705 -3.58 -1.94 -16.41
C THR A 705 -4.25 -2.87 -15.37
N SER A 706 -3.85 -2.77 -14.10
CA SER A 706 -4.40 -3.58 -13.01
C SER A 706 -5.87 -3.26 -12.74
N GLY A 707 -6.69 -4.30 -12.50
CA GLY A 707 -8.13 -4.18 -12.27
C GLY A 707 -8.99 -4.14 -13.55
N TRP A 708 -8.45 -3.66 -14.68
CA TRP A 708 -9.21 -3.52 -15.93
C TRP A 708 -9.74 -4.82 -16.53
N GLY A 709 -9.17 -5.98 -16.18
CA GLY A 709 -9.64 -7.30 -16.61
C GLY A 709 -11.04 -7.69 -16.12
N GLU A 710 -11.65 -6.93 -15.20
CA GLU A 710 -13.06 -7.06 -14.82
C GLU A 710 -14.01 -6.55 -15.93
N PHE A 711 -13.60 -5.51 -16.66
CA PHE A 711 -14.44 -4.79 -17.64
C PHE A 711 -13.97 -4.95 -19.09
N SER A 712 -12.82 -5.59 -19.32
CA SER A 712 -12.17 -5.62 -20.65
C SER A 712 -11.47 -6.94 -20.94
N THR A 713 -11.54 -7.36 -22.20
CA THR A 713 -10.79 -8.48 -22.77
C THR A 713 -9.32 -8.14 -22.97
N ALA A 714 -9.03 -6.87 -23.30
CA ALA A 714 -7.70 -6.36 -23.58
C ALA A 714 -7.49 -4.94 -23.03
N GLN A 715 -6.25 -4.53 -22.81
CA GLN A 715 -5.90 -3.26 -22.15
C GLN A 715 -4.84 -2.45 -22.92
N VAL A 716 -5.04 -1.13 -22.98
CA VAL A 716 -4.02 -0.11 -23.26
C VAL A 716 -3.82 0.71 -21.98
N GLY A 717 -2.60 0.72 -21.47
CA GLY A 717 -2.22 1.50 -20.29
C GLY A 717 -0.71 1.67 -20.15
N ILE A 718 -0.25 1.97 -18.93
CA ILE A 718 1.15 2.26 -18.63
C ILE A 718 1.61 1.45 -17.42
N ASN A 719 2.49 0.47 -17.64
CA ASN A 719 3.07 -0.36 -16.57
C ASN A 719 4.53 0.00 -16.28
N VAL A 720 4.92 1.25 -16.59
CA VAL A 720 6.25 1.82 -16.38
C VAL A 720 6.15 3.30 -16.01
N PHE A 721 7.08 3.83 -15.21
CA PHE A 721 7.17 5.27 -14.96
C PHE A 721 7.24 6.11 -16.25
N GLY A 722 6.65 7.30 -16.24
CA GLY A 722 6.63 8.21 -17.39
C GLY A 722 7.97 8.88 -17.73
N ALA A 723 7.92 10.12 -18.23
CA ALA A 723 9.10 10.87 -18.70
C ALA A 723 8.89 12.38 -18.60
N SER A 724 9.98 13.14 -18.42
CA SER A 724 9.98 14.61 -18.55
C SER A 724 10.10 15.00 -20.02
N ALA A 725 8.98 15.42 -20.60
CA ALA A 725 8.82 15.95 -21.96
C ALA A 725 7.48 16.70 -22.03
N PRO A 726 7.16 17.46 -23.11
CA PRO A 726 5.84 18.08 -23.23
C PRO A 726 4.71 17.06 -23.15
N GLY A 727 3.62 17.37 -22.43
CA GLY A 727 2.59 16.39 -22.07
C GLY A 727 1.97 15.62 -23.25
N GLY A 728 1.76 16.30 -24.38
CA GLY A 728 1.31 15.66 -25.62
C GLY A 728 2.35 14.70 -26.24
N THR A 729 3.64 15.01 -26.11
CA THR A 729 4.74 14.09 -26.51
C THR A 729 4.82 12.89 -25.57
N CYS A 730 4.54 13.06 -24.26
CA CYS A 730 4.39 11.92 -23.36
C CYS A 730 3.25 11.01 -23.82
N LEU A 731 2.03 11.53 -24.01
CA LEU A 731 0.89 10.76 -24.49
C LEU A 731 1.20 10.03 -25.81
N GLU A 732 1.78 10.74 -26.79
CA GLU A 732 2.23 10.16 -28.07
C GLU A 732 3.20 8.98 -27.87
N LYS A 733 4.26 9.14 -27.08
CA LYS A 733 5.29 8.09 -26.91
C LYS A 733 4.82 6.93 -26.05
N PHE A 734 3.94 7.14 -25.09
CA PHE A 734 3.38 6.07 -24.26
C PHE A 734 2.17 5.36 -24.90
N GLY A 735 1.73 5.77 -26.10
CA GLY A 735 0.76 5.03 -26.92
C GLY A 735 -0.70 5.54 -26.83
N PHE A 736 -0.92 6.73 -26.28
CA PHE A 736 -2.24 7.36 -26.17
C PHE A 736 -2.54 8.20 -27.42
N THR A 737 -2.62 7.49 -28.55
CA THR A 737 -2.99 8.04 -29.85
C THR A 737 -4.15 7.23 -30.45
N ALA A 738 -4.96 7.87 -31.29
CA ALA A 738 -6.10 7.22 -31.93
C ALA A 738 -5.66 6.01 -32.78
N GLU A 739 -4.47 6.09 -33.39
CA GLU A 739 -3.87 5.05 -34.22
C GLU A 739 -3.50 3.80 -33.39
N ASN A 740 -2.82 3.96 -32.25
CA ASN A 740 -2.45 2.82 -31.39
C ASN A 740 -3.69 2.22 -30.71
N VAL A 741 -4.67 3.04 -30.30
CA VAL A 741 -5.95 2.56 -29.76
C VAL A 741 -6.73 1.77 -30.82
N LYS A 742 -6.79 2.25 -32.07
CA LYS A 742 -7.36 1.48 -33.19
C LYS A 742 -6.63 0.16 -33.43
N GLU A 743 -5.29 0.17 -33.48
CA GLU A 743 -4.51 -1.06 -33.69
C GLU A 743 -4.78 -2.09 -32.57
N CYS A 744 -4.85 -1.65 -31.31
CA CYS A 744 -5.18 -2.52 -30.18
C CYS A 744 -6.64 -3.00 -30.22
N ALA A 745 -7.60 -2.18 -30.67
CA ALA A 745 -8.99 -2.59 -30.84
C ALA A 745 -9.15 -3.64 -31.95
N GLU A 746 -8.44 -3.46 -33.07
CA GLU A 746 -8.37 -4.44 -34.14
C GLU A 746 -7.72 -5.77 -33.71
N LYS A 747 -6.71 -5.74 -32.83
CA LYS A 747 -6.09 -6.94 -32.24
C LYS A 747 -7.04 -7.65 -31.27
N CYS A 748 -7.73 -6.88 -30.42
CA CYS A 748 -8.76 -7.40 -29.52
C CYS A 748 -9.89 -8.10 -30.29
N LEU A 749 -10.35 -7.50 -31.40
CA LEU A 749 -11.33 -8.10 -32.31
C LEU A 749 -10.83 -9.40 -32.98
N LYS A 750 -9.52 -9.54 -33.19
CA LYS A 750 -8.87 -10.77 -33.71
C LYS A 750 -8.63 -11.83 -32.61
N GLY A 751 -9.01 -11.55 -31.36
CA GLY A 751 -8.92 -12.47 -30.22
C GLY A 751 -7.64 -12.36 -29.39
N GLU A 752 -6.83 -11.30 -29.58
CA GLU A 752 -5.71 -11.00 -28.67
C GLU A 752 -6.25 -10.43 -27.35
N THR A 753 -5.69 -10.87 -26.21
CA THR A 753 -6.21 -10.57 -24.87
C THR A 753 -5.12 -10.10 -23.92
N GLY A 754 -5.52 -9.45 -22.81
CA GLY A 754 -4.59 -8.87 -21.86
C GLY A 754 -3.98 -7.56 -22.35
N VAL A 755 -2.77 -7.24 -21.88
CA VAL A 755 -2.13 -5.93 -22.15
C VAL A 755 -1.54 -5.89 -23.55
N LEU A 756 -2.16 -5.10 -24.44
CA LEU A 756 -1.74 -4.90 -25.84
C LEU A 756 -0.83 -3.66 -26.00
N SER A 757 -0.89 -2.73 -25.04
CA SER A 757 0.10 -1.67 -24.89
C SER A 757 0.27 -1.31 -23.41
N ASP A 758 1.53 -1.20 -22.96
CA ASP A 758 1.94 -1.01 -21.57
C ASP A 758 2.83 0.24 -21.37
N GLY A 759 2.91 1.10 -22.39
CA GLY A 759 3.79 2.26 -22.41
C GLY A 759 5.28 1.99 -22.68
N THR A 760 5.72 0.74 -22.79
CA THR A 760 7.14 0.44 -23.11
C THR A 760 7.54 0.84 -24.53
N GLN A 761 6.56 1.05 -25.43
CA GLN A 761 6.77 1.61 -26.77
C GLN A 761 7.59 2.92 -26.73
N GLY A 762 7.31 3.79 -25.76
CA GLY A 762 8.03 5.07 -25.55
C GLY A 762 9.46 4.91 -25.02
N LYS A 763 9.85 3.69 -24.63
CA LYS A 763 11.18 3.32 -24.14
C LYS A 763 11.95 2.45 -25.15
N ALA A 764 11.55 2.50 -26.43
CA ALA A 764 12.43 2.18 -27.54
C ALA A 764 13.80 2.86 -27.33
N LEU A 765 14.86 2.06 -27.34
CA LEU A 765 16.19 2.43 -26.82
C LEU A 765 16.70 3.78 -27.37
N ASP A 766 16.90 4.74 -26.46
CA ASP A 766 17.53 6.02 -26.74
C ASP A 766 18.81 5.84 -27.59
N PRO A 767 18.91 6.46 -28.78
CA PRO A 767 20.10 6.39 -29.63
C PRO A 767 21.40 6.81 -28.92
N VAL A 768 21.35 7.63 -27.87
CA VAL A 768 22.53 7.96 -27.04
C VAL A 768 22.92 6.80 -26.14
N TYR A 769 21.96 6.08 -25.54
CA TYR A 769 22.22 4.81 -24.85
C TYR A 769 22.85 3.79 -25.81
N VAL A 770 22.31 3.63 -27.02
CA VAL A 770 22.87 2.75 -28.06
C VAL A 770 24.27 3.19 -28.48
N GLU A 771 24.51 4.49 -28.72
CA GLU A 771 25.86 5.03 -28.99
C GLU A 771 26.81 4.70 -27.83
N SER A 772 26.35 4.78 -26.58
CA SER A 772 27.16 4.49 -25.40
C SER A 772 27.51 3.01 -25.25
N VAL A 773 26.62 2.09 -25.64
CA VAL A 773 26.85 0.65 -25.59
C VAL A 773 27.82 0.24 -26.71
N VAL A 774 27.55 0.70 -27.94
CA VAL A 774 28.39 0.37 -29.11
C VAL A 774 29.77 1.03 -29.02
N SER A 775 29.86 2.27 -28.53
CA SER A 775 31.16 2.92 -28.28
C SER A 775 31.97 2.17 -27.23
N ARG A 776 31.33 1.68 -26.15
CA ARG A 776 32.00 0.88 -25.13
C ARG A 776 32.39 -0.51 -25.64
N ALA A 777 31.61 -1.14 -26.52
CA ALA A 777 32.01 -2.38 -27.19
C ALA A 777 33.24 -2.16 -28.11
N VAL A 778 33.26 -1.08 -28.89
CA VAL A 778 34.39 -0.67 -29.74
C VAL A 778 35.63 -0.30 -28.89
N GLU A 779 35.45 0.22 -27.68
CA GLU A 779 36.51 0.43 -26.68
C GLU A 779 36.99 -0.85 -25.99
N HIS A 780 36.25 -1.96 -26.05
CA HIS A 780 36.67 -3.24 -25.48
C HIS A 780 37.35 -4.17 -26.50
N MET A 781 37.07 -3.98 -27.80
CA MET A 781 37.79 -4.68 -28.88
C MET A 781 39.22 -4.15 -29.08
N VAL A 782 39.49 -2.88 -28.77
CA VAL A 782 40.83 -2.30 -28.78
C VAL A 782 41.36 -2.23 -27.35
N GLU A 783 42.53 -2.80 -27.10
CA GLU A 783 43.10 -2.92 -25.76
C GLU A 783 43.25 -1.56 -25.03
N PRO A 784 42.67 -1.40 -23.82
CA PRO A 784 42.85 -0.21 -23.01
C PRO A 784 44.33 0.02 -22.68
N GLY A 785 44.92 1.08 -23.23
CA GLY A 785 46.34 1.38 -23.11
C GLY A 785 47.22 1.01 -24.31
N SER A 786 46.65 0.44 -25.39
CA SER A 786 47.39 0.16 -26.62
C SER A 786 48.03 1.42 -27.20
N LYS A 787 49.36 1.41 -27.32
CA LYS A 787 50.15 2.48 -27.95
C LYS A 787 50.16 2.42 -29.49
N ASN A 788 49.45 1.46 -30.10
CA ASN A 788 49.37 1.36 -31.56
C ASN A 788 48.41 2.44 -32.11
N ALA A 789 49.00 3.46 -32.75
CA ALA A 789 48.27 4.61 -33.27
C ALA A 789 47.21 4.25 -34.34
N ASP A 790 47.48 3.27 -35.19
CA ASP A 790 46.54 2.85 -36.24
C ASP A 790 45.27 2.20 -35.66
N LEU A 791 45.41 1.40 -34.59
CA LEU A 791 44.27 0.84 -33.86
C LEU A 791 43.46 1.92 -33.13
N GLN A 792 44.11 2.94 -32.56
CA GLN A 792 43.42 4.08 -31.98
C GLN A 792 42.65 4.89 -33.04
N GLU A 793 43.22 5.09 -34.24
CA GLU A 793 42.58 5.84 -35.31
C GLU A 793 41.45 5.06 -35.99
N LEU A 794 41.56 3.73 -36.08
CA LEU A 794 40.47 2.82 -36.44
C LEU A 794 39.28 2.96 -35.48
N CYS A 795 39.56 2.99 -34.16
CA CYS A 795 38.58 3.15 -33.09
C CYS A 795 37.91 4.54 -33.15
N ARG A 796 38.71 5.60 -33.35
CA ARG A 796 38.27 7.00 -33.47
C ARG A 796 37.39 7.21 -34.71
N SER A 797 37.80 6.68 -35.86
CA SER A 797 37.07 6.80 -37.13
C SER A 797 35.77 6.00 -37.14
N SER A 798 35.75 4.79 -36.56
CA SER A 798 34.54 3.98 -36.42
C SER A 798 33.49 4.66 -35.55
N ARG A 799 33.87 5.21 -34.38
CA ARG A 799 32.97 6.03 -33.56
C ARG A 799 32.47 7.27 -34.29
N GLN A 800 33.33 7.92 -35.08
CA GLN A 800 32.91 9.10 -35.85
C GLN A 800 31.95 8.75 -37.00
N ALA A 801 32.04 7.57 -37.60
CA ALA A 801 31.06 7.08 -38.57
C ALA A 801 29.72 6.71 -37.91
N LEU A 802 29.74 6.00 -36.77
CA LEU A 802 28.53 5.68 -36.01
C LEU A 802 27.78 6.96 -35.59
N ARG A 803 28.49 7.98 -35.08
CA ARG A 803 27.96 9.31 -34.76
C ARG A 803 27.33 10.04 -35.94
N ARG A 804 27.83 9.82 -37.16
CA ARG A 804 27.21 10.36 -38.39
C ARG A 804 25.97 9.56 -38.78
N TRP A 805 25.96 8.23 -38.60
CA TRP A 805 24.80 7.38 -38.87
C TRP A 805 23.64 7.69 -37.91
N VAL A 806 23.88 7.77 -36.60
CA VAL A 806 22.86 8.16 -35.60
C VAL A 806 22.27 9.54 -35.94
N LYS A 807 23.11 10.51 -36.31
CA LYS A 807 22.68 11.84 -36.77
C LYS A 807 22.06 11.88 -38.18
N GLN A 808 22.17 10.80 -38.95
CA GLN A 808 21.40 10.61 -40.18
C GLN A 808 20.06 9.94 -39.88
N GLN A 809 19.98 8.97 -38.97
CA GLN A 809 18.70 8.36 -38.56
C GLN A 809 17.79 9.39 -37.88
N GLN A 810 18.32 10.20 -36.97
CA GLN A 810 17.61 11.32 -36.34
C GLN A 810 17.03 12.34 -37.35
N ARG A 811 17.59 12.41 -38.57
CA ARG A 811 17.10 13.26 -39.67
C ARG A 811 16.29 12.50 -40.73
N ALA A 812 16.41 11.18 -40.77
CA ALA A 812 15.68 10.32 -41.69
C ALA A 812 14.28 10.00 -41.18
N GLY A 813 14.08 10.04 -39.85
CA GLY A 813 12.75 10.07 -39.23
C GLY A 813 11.90 11.26 -39.69
N GLU A 814 12.54 12.42 -39.97
CA GLU A 814 11.88 13.61 -40.53
C GLU A 814 11.57 13.48 -42.04
N ALA A 815 12.03 12.42 -42.72
CA ALA A 815 12.10 12.35 -44.18
C ALA A 815 11.72 10.99 -44.82
N GLY A 816 11.13 10.06 -44.05
CA GLY A 816 10.47 8.85 -44.57
C GLY A 816 11.35 7.79 -45.25
N LYS A 817 12.69 7.89 -45.20
CA LYS A 817 13.62 6.88 -45.75
C LYS A 817 14.84 6.66 -44.85
N GLN A 818 14.73 5.71 -43.92
CA GLN A 818 15.84 5.32 -43.04
C GLN A 818 16.99 4.64 -43.81
N PRO A 819 18.26 5.11 -43.68
CA PRO A 819 19.40 4.49 -44.35
C PRO A 819 19.93 3.26 -43.58
N GLN A 820 19.63 2.05 -44.08
CA GLN A 820 20.14 0.79 -43.52
C GLN A 820 21.68 0.77 -43.38
N MET A 821 22.19 0.38 -42.22
CA MET A 821 23.63 0.33 -41.93
C MET A 821 24.30 -0.93 -42.52
N THR A 822 24.40 -1.00 -43.84
CA THR A 822 25.08 -2.13 -44.51
C THR A 822 26.60 -2.12 -44.27
N VAL A 823 27.23 -3.27 -44.41
CA VAL A 823 28.70 -3.42 -44.32
C VAL A 823 29.43 -2.51 -45.30
N GLN A 824 28.93 -2.39 -46.53
CA GLN A 824 29.48 -1.47 -47.54
C GLN A 824 29.31 0.00 -47.14
N TRP A 825 28.21 0.35 -46.47
CA TRP A 825 28.03 1.70 -45.91
C TRP A 825 29.06 1.98 -44.82
N LEU A 826 29.24 1.06 -43.86
CA LEU A 826 30.25 1.17 -42.80
C LEU A 826 31.66 1.30 -43.38
N GLN A 827 32.05 0.42 -44.31
CA GLN A 827 33.37 0.45 -44.97
C GLN A 827 33.63 1.76 -45.72
N ARG A 828 32.64 2.34 -46.40
CA ARG A 828 32.76 3.63 -47.10
C ARG A 828 32.91 4.83 -46.16
N HIS A 829 32.18 4.86 -45.05
CA HIS A 829 32.08 6.06 -44.20
C HIS A 829 33.03 6.09 -42.99
N SER A 830 33.53 4.92 -42.55
CA SER A 830 34.48 4.77 -41.44
C SER A 830 35.95 5.01 -41.80
N LYS A 831 36.28 5.25 -43.08
CA LYS A 831 37.66 5.33 -43.60
C LYS A 831 38.55 4.10 -43.31
N VAL A 832 38.01 2.98 -42.82
CA VAL A 832 38.79 1.78 -42.45
C VAL A 832 39.70 1.29 -43.59
N SER A 833 39.20 1.31 -44.83
CA SER A 833 39.95 0.95 -46.05
C SER A 833 41.10 1.90 -46.42
N GLN A 834 41.22 3.04 -45.76
CA GLN A 834 42.32 4.00 -45.88
C GLN A 834 43.36 3.87 -44.77
N CYS A 835 43.05 3.15 -43.68
CA CYS A 835 44.00 2.89 -42.59
C CYS A 835 45.18 2.05 -43.10
N LYS A 836 46.41 2.41 -42.70
CA LYS A 836 47.62 1.73 -43.18
C LYS A 836 47.60 0.25 -42.78
N LEU A 837 47.26 -0.02 -41.52
CA LEU A 837 47.11 -1.38 -40.98
C LEU A 837 46.15 -2.25 -41.80
N TRP A 838 45.09 -1.70 -42.39
CA TRP A 838 44.16 -2.47 -43.24
C TRP A 838 44.77 -2.88 -44.58
N LYS A 839 45.69 -2.08 -45.13
CA LYS A 839 46.44 -2.41 -46.35
C LYS A 839 47.56 -3.40 -46.06
N ASP A 840 48.30 -3.17 -44.98
CA ASP A 840 49.42 -4.02 -44.55
C ASP A 840 48.91 -5.42 -44.09
N LEU A 841 47.67 -5.53 -43.63
CA LEU A 841 46.99 -6.80 -43.31
C LEU A 841 46.17 -7.39 -44.47
N ALA A 842 46.07 -6.74 -45.64
CA ALA A 842 45.13 -7.17 -46.69
C ALA A 842 45.48 -8.57 -47.23
N GLY A 843 44.58 -9.53 -47.04
CA GLY A 843 44.79 -10.95 -47.39
C GLY A 843 45.34 -11.80 -46.24
N THR A 844 45.63 -11.22 -45.07
CA THR A 844 45.94 -11.97 -43.85
C THR A 844 44.65 -12.37 -43.12
N GLU A 845 44.74 -13.44 -42.33
CA GLU A 845 43.64 -13.97 -41.50
C GLU A 845 43.03 -12.91 -40.56
N ALA A 846 43.86 -12.03 -40.00
CA ALA A 846 43.42 -10.90 -39.17
C ALA A 846 42.54 -9.89 -39.94
N SER A 847 42.77 -9.67 -41.24
CA SER A 847 41.87 -8.84 -42.06
C SER A 847 40.53 -9.52 -42.31
N ALA A 848 40.50 -10.85 -42.43
CA ALA A 848 39.27 -11.63 -42.56
C ALA A 848 38.48 -11.65 -41.25
N GLN A 849 39.15 -11.83 -40.10
CA GLN A 849 38.57 -11.73 -38.76
C GLN A 849 37.92 -10.35 -38.52
N LEU A 850 38.63 -9.27 -38.81
CA LEU A 850 38.10 -7.91 -38.63
C LEU A 850 36.97 -7.57 -39.63
N ALA A 851 37.02 -8.11 -40.86
CA ALA A 851 35.93 -8.03 -41.82
C ALA A 851 34.68 -8.83 -41.38
N ALA A 852 34.87 -9.99 -40.74
CA ALA A 852 33.80 -10.81 -40.20
C ALA A 852 33.14 -10.15 -38.97
N ALA A 853 33.92 -9.57 -38.06
CA ALA A 853 33.42 -8.81 -36.92
C ALA A 853 32.57 -7.59 -37.37
N LEU A 854 33.05 -6.82 -38.36
CA LEU A 854 32.29 -5.71 -38.93
C LEU A 854 31.05 -6.16 -39.74
N LYS A 855 31.04 -7.39 -40.26
CA LYS A 855 29.84 -8.04 -40.82
C LYS A 855 28.81 -8.36 -39.74
N GLY A 856 29.21 -9.04 -38.66
CA GLY A 856 28.33 -9.41 -37.55
C GLY A 856 27.71 -8.20 -36.85
N ILE A 857 28.51 -7.14 -36.60
CA ILE A 857 28.02 -5.89 -36.01
C ILE A 857 26.97 -5.21 -36.90
N ALA A 858 27.13 -5.23 -38.22
CA ALA A 858 26.18 -4.63 -39.15
C ALA A 858 24.88 -5.44 -39.27
N ALA A 859 24.99 -6.77 -39.36
CA ALA A 859 23.84 -7.67 -39.46
C ALA A 859 23.00 -7.68 -38.18
N TRP A 860 23.64 -7.80 -37.00
CA TRP A 860 22.98 -7.63 -35.70
C TRP A 860 22.22 -6.29 -35.60
N PHE A 861 22.75 -5.21 -36.17
CA PHE A 861 22.06 -3.92 -36.20
C PHE A 861 20.82 -3.90 -37.09
N GLN A 862 20.82 -4.64 -38.21
CA GLN A 862 19.64 -4.75 -39.07
C GLN A 862 18.54 -5.60 -38.41
N GLU A 863 18.91 -6.70 -37.75
CA GLU A 863 17.98 -7.55 -37.00
C GLU A 863 17.43 -6.82 -35.75
N TRP A 864 18.25 -6.00 -35.08
CA TRP A 864 17.79 -5.11 -34.00
C TRP A 864 16.81 -4.03 -34.48
N GLN A 865 17.01 -3.45 -35.67
CA GLN A 865 16.04 -2.51 -36.26
C GLN A 865 14.70 -3.16 -36.65
N GLN A 866 14.58 -4.49 -36.58
CA GLN A 866 13.40 -5.25 -37.01
C GLN A 866 12.73 -6.06 -35.89
N SER A 867 13.34 -6.15 -34.69
CA SER A 867 12.82 -6.93 -33.55
C SER A 867 12.41 -6.01 -32.39
N ALA A 868 11.12 -5.99 -32.06
CA ALA A 868 10.58 -5.21 -30.94
C ALA A 868 10.80 -5.89 -29.57
N THR A 869 10.82 -7.23 -29.55
CA THR A 869 10.91 -8.06 -28.33
C THR A 869 11.77 -9.32 -28.58
N HIS A 870 12.33 -9.87 -27.49
CA HIS A 870 13.08 -11.15 -27.38
C HIS A 870 14.30 -11.42 -28.31
N ASP A 871 14.18 -11.32 -29.62
CA ASP A 871 15.14 -11.90 -30.58
C ASP A 871 16.54 -11.26 -30.58
N THR A 872 16.68 -10.02 -30.12
CA THR A 872 17.94 -9.26 -30.15
C THR A 872 19.11 -9.97 -29.45
N LEU A 873 18.83 -10.80 -28.43
CA LEU A 873 19.86 -11.56 -27.71
C LEU A 873 20.32 -12.79 -28.50
N ASN A 874 19.39 -13.51 -29.13
CA ASN A 874 19.67 -14.65 -30.00
C ASN A 874 20.47 -14.23 -31.25
N ALA A 875 20.11 -13.10 -31.87
CA ALA A 875 20.85 -12.48 -32.96
C ALA A 875 22.32 -12.20 -32.58
N TYR A 876 22.54 -11.59 -31.41
CA TYR A 876 23.88 -11.25 -30.93
C TYR A 876 24.75 -12.49 -30.67
N VAL A 877 24.16 -13.52 -30.06
CA VAL A 877 24.82 -14.81 -29.79
C VAL A 877 25.23 -15.53 -31.06
N ARG A 878 24.33 -15.65 -32.06
CA ARG A 878 24.65 -16.31 -33.33
C ARG A 878 25.83 -15.66 -34.05
N HIS A 879 25.99 -14.34 -33.91
CA HIS A 879 27.14 -13.63 -34.45
C HIS A 879 28.44 -13.76 -33.64
N LEU A 880 28.39 -13.98 -32.32
CA LEU A 880 29.57 -14.32 -31.53
C LEU A 880 30.16 -15.66 -31.95
N SER A 881 29.32 -16.65 -32.24
CA SER A 881 29.72 -17.98 -32.75
C SER A 881 30.29 -17.96 -34.18
N LEU A 882 30.31 -16.79 -34.84
CA LEU A 882 30.87 -16.58 -36.19
C LEU A 882 32.15 -15.71 -36.19
N ALA A 883 32.65 -15.30 -35.02
CA ALA A 883 33.90 -14.55 -34.91
C ALA A 883 35.12 -15.49 -35.05
N SER A 884 35.89 -15.36 -36.13
CA SER A 884 36.95 -16.30 -36.50
C SER A 884 38.29 -16.14 -35.77
N GLU A 885 38.33 -15.49 -34.60
CA GLU A 885 39.49 -15.54 -33.68
C GLU A 885 39.40 -16.78 -32.77
N PRO A 886 40.53 -17.33 -32.29
CA PRO A 886 40.52 -18.48 -31.38
C PRO A 886 39.84 -18.11 -30.05
N ALA A 887 38.78 -18.86 -29.72
CA ALA A 887 37.92 -18.67 -28.55
C ALA A 887 38.64 -18.61 -27.18
N THR A 888 39.89 -19.09 -27.14
CA THR A 888 40.79 -19.03 -25.98
C THR A 888 41.30 -17.60 -25.66
N HIS A 889 41.13 -16.60 -26.54
CA HIS A 889 41.63 -15.25 -26.27
C HIS A 889 40.86 -14.55 -25.11
N PRO A 890 41.54 -14.14 -24.01
CA PRO A 890 40.88 -13.53 -22.84
C PRO A 890 40.23 -12.15 -23.03
N ARG A 891 40.03 -11.67 -24.26
CA ARG A 891 39.25 -10.45 -24.54
C ARG A 891 37.81 -10.80 -24.93
N VAL A 892 37.61 -11.79 -25.79
CA VAL A 892 36.28 -12.28 -26.21
C VAL A 892 35.49 -12.78 -24.99
N GLN A 893 36.12 -13.61 -24.15
CA GLN A 893 35.56 -14.13 -22.89
C GLN A 893 35.05 -13.02 -21.96
N ARG A 894 35.84 -11.95 -21.76
CA ARG A 894 35.44 -10.78 -20.94
C ARG A 894 34.36 -9.94 -21.59
N MET A 895 34.26 -9.91 -22.92
CA MET A 895 33.17 -9.24 -23.64
C MET A 895 31.85 -10.00 -23.48
N VAL A 896 31.87 -11.34 -23.67
CA VAL A 896 30.71 -12.23 -23.46
C VAL A 896 30.17 -12.10 -22.03
N LEU A 897 31.03 -12.24 -21.01
CA LEU A 897 30.66 -12.05 -19.61
C LEU A 897 30.05 -10.66 -19.32
N ARG A 898 30.55 -9.60 -19.97
CA ARG A 898 30.05 -8.23 -19.76
C ARG A 898 28.69 -8.00 -20.43
N VAL A 899 28.41 -8.66 -21.55
CA VAL A 899 27.09 -8.64 -22.19
C VAL A 899 26.08 -9.47 -21.40
N LEU A 900 26.44 -10.67 -20.94
CA LEU A 900 25.57 -11.49 -20.07
C LEU A 900 25.19 -10.75 -18.78
N ARG A 901 26.15 -10.06 -18.13
CA ARG A 901 25.89 -9.21 -16.96
C ARG A 901 25.05 -7.96 -17.27
N LEU A 902 25.07 -7.45 -18.51
CA LEU A 902 24.20 -6.35 -18.95
C LEU A 902 22.78 -6.83 -19.26
N ALA A 903 22.64 -8.01 -19.84
CA ALA A 903 21.37 -8.69 -20.04
C ALA A 903 20.68 -8.97 -18.70
N ALA A 904 21.40 -9.58 -17.75
CA ALA A 904 20.91 -9.83 -16.39
C ALA A 904 20.56 -8.56 -15.59
N LYS A 905 21.22 -7.41 -15.86
CA LYS A 905 20.86 -6.12 -15.23
C LYS A 905 19.61 -5.47 -15.80
N ARG A 906 19.06 -5.93 -16.93
CA ARG A 906 17.68 -5.64 -17.33
C ARG A 906 16.77 -6.69 -16.69
N ARG A 907 16.11 -6.33 -15.59
CA ARG A 907 15.09 -7.15 -14.89
C ARG A 907 13.87 -7.39 -15.81
N GLY A 908 13.97 -8.35 -16.73
CA GLY A 908 12.92 -8.64 -17.72
C GLY A 908 13.31 -9.61 -18.84
N LEU A 909 14.35 -10.42 -18.66
CA LEU A 909 14.68 -11.53 -19.57
C LEU A 909 14.26 -12.84 -18.90
N ALA A 910 13.47 -13.65 -19.60
CA ALA A 910 13.06 -14.97 -19.13
C ALA A 910 14.28 -15.91 -19.00
N PRO A 911 14.41 -16.72 -17.93
CA PRO A 911 15.53 -17.64 -17.74
C PRO A 911 15.76 -18.59 -18.93
N GLU A 912 14.69 -19.00 -19.58
CA GLU A 912 14.66 -19.90 -20.75
C GLU A 912 15.34 -19.24 -21.95
N ALA A 913 15.05 -17.96 -22.21
CA ALA A 913 15.65 -17.19 -23.30
C ALA A 913 17.16 -16.96 -23.09
N LEU A 914 17.61 -16.85 -21.84
CA LEU A 914 19.04 -16.83 -21.51
C LEU A 914 19.70 -18.19 -21.71
N ALA A 915 19.01 -19.28 -21.37
CA ALA A 915 19.52 -20.65 -21.53
C ALA A 915 19.62 -21.09 -23.00
N ASP A 916 18.60 -20.81 -23.82
CA ASP A 916 18.64 -21.09 -25.27
C ASP A 916 19.68 -20.22 -25.99
N ALA A 917 19.89 -18.98 -25.55
CA ALA A 917 20.97 -18.13 -26.05
C ALA A 917 22.36 -18.71 -25.66
N LEU A 918 22.58 -19.12 -24.40
CA LEU A 918 23.85 -19.74 -24.00
C LEU A 918 24.13 -21.07 -24.73
N ALA A 919 23.09 -21.83 -25.07
CA ALA A 919 23.20 -23.10 -25.81
C ALA A 919 23.61 -22.94 -27.30
N GLN A 920 23.64 -21.72 -27.84
CA GLN A 920 24.04 -21.43 -29.23
C GLN A 920 25.51 -20.92 -29.34
N LEU A 921 26.26 -20.89 -28.24
CA LEU A 921 27.68 -20.51 -28.21
C LEU A 921 28.62 -21.70 -28.44
N ASP A 922 29.75 -21.48 -29.11
CA ASP A 922 30.81 -22.48 -29.24
C ASP A 922 31.33 -22.90 -27.84
N THR A 923 31.49 -24.22 -27.61
CA THR A 923 31.91 -24.75 -26.30
C THR A 923 33.26 -24.20 -25.84
N ARG A 924 34.16 -23.84 -26.77
CA ARG A 924 35.48 -23.24 -26.49
C ARG A 924 35.38 -21.77 -26.04
N LEU A 925 34.25 -21.10 -26.27
CA LEU A 925 33.95 -19.77 -25.71
C LEU A 925 33.35 -19.87 -24.30
N LEU A 926 32.61 -20.96 -24.02
CA LEU A 926 31.97 -21.22 -22.72
C LEU A 926 32.98 -21.72 -21.67
N GLU A 927 33.81 -22.70 -22.02
CA GLU A 927 34.75 -23.39 -21.11
C GLU A 927 35.57 -22.45 -20.20
N PRO A 928 36.17 -21.33 -20.68
CA PRO A 928 36.99 -20.45 -19.84
C PRO A 928 36.20 -19.51 -18.91
N VAL A 929 34.89 -19.35 -19.15
CA VAL A 929 33.99 -18.48 -18.37
C VAL A 929 32.97 -19.26 -17.54
N LEU A 930 32.85 -20.57 -17.79
CA LEU A 930 31.94 -21.49 -17.11
C LEU A 930 32.03 -21.40 -15.57
N PRO A 931 33.20 -21.32 -14.91
CA PRO A 931 33.27 -21.18 -13.45
C PRO A 931 32.63 -19.89 -12.93
N GLN A 932 32.63 -18.81 -13.72
CA GLN A 932 32.06 -17.51 -13.35
C GLN A 932 30.56 -17.41 -13.67
N ILE A 933 30.10 -18.19 -14.64
CA ILE A 933 28.67 -18.43 -14.91
C ILE A 933 28.08 -19.27 -13.77
N LEU A 934 28.75 -20.36 -13.39
CA LEU A 934 28.32 -21.22 -12.27
C LEU A 934 28.38 -20.50 -10.92
N ALA A 935 29.40 -19.67 -10.64
CA ALA A 935 29.43 -18.86 -9.42
C ALA A 935 28.28 -17.82 -9.35
N TYR A 936 27.81 -17.31 -10.49
CA TYR A 936 26.63 -16.45 -10.56
C TYR A 936 25.33 -17.25 -10.31
N MET A 937 25.24 -18.46 -10.85
CA MET A 937 24.09 -19.36 -10.67
C MET A 937 24.02 -20.01 -9.28
N ASN A 938 25.14 -20.05 -8.56
CA ASN A 938 25.25 -20.53 -7.17
C ASN A 938 25.26 -19.37 -6.14
N SER A 939 24.84 -18.17 -6.53
CA SER A 939 24.56 -17.08 -5.59
C SER A 939 23.16 -17.26 -4.96
N PRO A 940 22.89 -16.75 -3.74
CA PRO A 940 21.59 -16.93 -3.09
C PRO A 940 20.42 -16.39 -3.94
N PRO A 941 19.28 -17.11 -4.02
CA PRO A 941 18.17 -16.70 -4.89
C PRO A 941 17.14 -15.79 -4.19
N ASP A 942 16.94 -14.60 -4.73
CA ASP A 942 15.73 -13.78 -4.49
C ASP A 942 14.55 -14.38 -5.31
N ASP A 943 13.89 -15.42 -4.77
CA ASP A 943 12.58 -16.03 -5.14
C ASP A 943 12.26 -16.36 -6.63
N SER A 944 13.19 -16.14 -7.56
CA SER A 944 12.93 -16.10 -9.01
C SER A 944 13.55 -17.27 -9.81
N GLY A 945 13.20 -18.50 -9.40
CA GLY A 945 13.15 -19.68 -10.31
C GLY A 945 14.45 -20.23 -10.94
N MET A 946 15.64 -19.75 -10.56
CA MET A 946 16.88 -20.03 -11.31
C MET A 946 17.33 -21.50 -11.44
N SER A 947 16.93 -22.42 -10.54
CA SER A 947 17.48 -23.80 -10.52
C SER A 947 17.09 -24.68 -11.72
N LEU A 948 15.96 -24.37 -12.39
CA LEU A 948 15.50 -25.11 -13.57
C LEU A 948 16.34 -24.79 -14.81
N ALA A 949 16.58 -23.51 -15.09
CA ALA A 949 17.45 -23.07 -16.19
C ALA A 949 18.88 -23.60 -16.01
N ALA A 950 19.37 -23.67 -14.77
CA ALA A 950 20.69 -24.18 -14.45
C ALA A 950 20.91 -25.65 -14.86
N ALA A 951 19.97 -26.53 -14.50
CA ALA A 951 20.06 -27.95 -14.84
C ALA A 951 19.91 -28.20 -16.36
N GLY A 952 19.03 -27.44 -17.03
CA GLY A 952 18.87 -27.51 -18.49
C GLY A 952 20.15 -27.13 -19.24
N LEU A 953 20.85 -26.09 -18.79
CA LEU A 953 22.13 -25.67 -19.37
C LEU A 953 23.22 -26.73 -19.15
N TYR A 954 23.34 -27.28 -17.93
CA TYR A 954 24.35 -28.29 -17.60
C TYR A 954 24.17 -29.58 -18.42
N SER A 955 22.92 -30.02 -18.61
CA SER A 955 22.58 -31.19 -19.44
C SER A 955 22.99 -31.03 -20.90
N ARG A 956 22.73 -29.84 -21.49
CA ARG A 956 23.09 -29.55 -22.89
C ARG A 956 24.59 -29.35 -23.11
N VAL A 957 25.30 -28.72 -22.17
CA VAL A 957 26.77 -28.56 -22.26
C VAL A 957 27.49 -29.90 -22.13
N ALA A 958 27.07 -30.77 -21.21
CA ALA A 958 27.68 -32.09 -20.99
C ALA A 958 27.52 -33.06 -22.18
N THR A 959 26.49 -32.86 -23.03
CA THR A 959 26.19 -33.72 -24.18
C THR A 959 26.72 -33.21 -25.52
N ALA A 960 27.27 -31.99 -25.58
CA ALA A 960 27.64 -31.31 -26.82
C ALA A 960 29.17 -31.18 -27.10
N SER A 961 30.04 -31.84 -26.33
CA SER A 961 31.50 -31.71 -26.48
C SER A 961 32.23 -33.06 -26.69
N PRO A 962 33.17 -33.17 -27.65
CA PRO A 962 34.03 -34.34 -27.80
C PRO A 962 35.05 -34.52 -26.66
N HIS A 963 35.06 -33.63 -25.67
CA HIS A 963 35.94 -33.68 -24.50
C HIS A 963 35.20 -33.87 -23.16
N ALA A 964 34.11 -34.66 -23.16
CA ALA A 964 33.40 -35.08 -21.95
C ALA A 964 34.31 -35.68 -20.85
N ALA A 965 35.49 -36.19 -21.22
CA ALA A 965 36.50 -36.70 -20.29
C ALA A 965 37.17 -35.64 -19.38
N LEU A 966 37.06 -34.34 -19.66
CA LEU A 966 37.64 -33.28 -18.81
C LEU A 966 36.79 -32.93 -17.58
N PHE A 967 35.46 -33.08 -17.66
CA PHE A 967 34.55 -32.70 -16.57
C PHE A 967 34.76 -33.50 -15.27
N PRO A 968 34.96 -34.84 -15.29
CA PRO A 968 35.28 -35.60 -14.08
C PRO A 968 36.57 -35.15 -13.38
N ALA A 969 37.56 -34.65 -14.12
CA ALA A 969 38.84 -34.23 -13.54
C ALA A 969 38.74 -32.92 -12.73
N LEU A 970 37.82 -32.02 -13.09
CA LEU A 970 37.53 -30.80 -12.33
C LEU A 970 36.62 -31.06 -11.12
N ALA A 971 35.75 -32.07 -11.18
CA ALA A 971 34.97 -32.54 -10.03
C ALA A 971 35.81 -33.33 -9.00
N ALA A 972 37.02 -33.79 -9.37
CA ALA A 972 37.84 -34.71 -8.57
C ALA A 972 38.91 -34.04 -7.68
N GLN A 973 38.96 -32.71 -7.56
CA GLN A 973 39.76 -32.04 -6.53
C GLN A 973 38.90 -31.76 -5.30
N PRO A 974 39.04 -32.51 -4.18
CA PRO A 974 38.22 -32.29 -3.00
C PRO A 974 38.61 -30.97 -2.32
N PRO A 975 37.65 -30.14 -1.88
CA PRO A 975 37.93 -29.12 -0.87
C PRO A 975 38.48 -29.83 0.38
N ARG A 976 39.51 -29.26 1.01
CA ARG A 976 40.28 -29.95 2.06
C ARG A 976 39.42 -30.24 3.29
N GLY A 977 39.07 -31.52 3.48
CA GLY A 977 38.62 -32.06 4.76
C GLY A 977 37.16 -32.52 4.82
N ARG A 978 36.79 -33.54 4.05
CA ARG A 978 35.58 -34.36 4.27
C ARG A 978 35.89 -35.85 4.17
N GLY A 979 35.18 -36.66 4.95
CA GLY A 979 35.42 -38.10 5.10
C GLY A 979 34.17 -38.87 5.52
N ALA A 980 33.01 -38.53 4.94
CA ALA A 980 31.71 -39.11 5.31
C ALA A 980 30.74 -39.39 4.13
N GLU A 981 31.01 -38.85 2.93
CA GLU A 981 29.98 -38.65 1.88
C GLU A 981 29.64 -39.89 1.03
N ALA A 982 30.23 -41.06 1.30
CA ALA A 982 30.11 -42.25 0.45
C ALA A 982 28.78 -43.03 0.60
N SER A 983 27.97 -42.76 1.63
CA SER A 983 26.80 -43.59 2.00
C SER A 983 25.50 -43.21 1.26
N GLY A 984 25.20 -41.91 1.14
CA GLY A 984 23.93 -41.41 0.62
C GLY A 984 23.70 -41.75 -0.86
N ALA A 985 24.67 -41.42 -1.72
CA ALA A 985 24.57 -41.66 -3.16
C ALA A 985 24.43 -43.14 -3.53
N ALA A 986 25.08 -44.05 -2.77
CA ALA A 986 24.94 -45.48 -2.94
C ALA A 986 23.50 -45.96 -2.64
N LYS A 987 22.88 -45.41 -1.59
CA LYS A 987 21.51 -45.78 -1.17
C LYS A 987 20.44 -45.17 -2.09
N ALA A 988 20.68 -43.96 -2.61
CA ALA A 988 19.84 -43.38 -3.67
C ALA A 988 19.84 -44.25 -4.94
N LYS A 989 21.01 -44.75 -5.39
CA LYS A 989 21.09 -45.74 -6.47
C LYS A 989 20.30 -47.02 -6.15
N GLU A 990 20.39 -47.54 -4.92
CA GLU A 990 19.66 -48.73 -4.50
C GLU A 990 18.13 -48.54 -4.54
N ILE A 991 17.63 -47.36 -4.16
CA ILE A 991 16.20 -47.02 -4.20
C ILE A 991 15.70 -46.89 -5.65
N VAL A 992 16.43 -46.17 -6.51
CA VAL A 992 16.00 -45.97 -7.91
C VAL A 992 16.12 -47.24 -8.75
N ALA A 993 17.10 -48.11 -8.49
CA ALA A 993 17.19 -49.43 -9.11
C ALA A 993 16.00 -50.35 -8.77
N LYS A 994 15.26 -50.08 -7.69
CA LYS A 994 14.05 -50.82 -7.27
C LYS A 994 12.75 -50.21 -7.82
N LEU A 995 12.79 -49.07 -8.51
CA LEU A 995 11.59 -48.34 -8.95
C LEU A 995 11.00 -48.88 -10.27
N HIS A 996 11.80 -48.99 -11.35
CA HIS A 996 11.47 -49.80 -12.54
C HIS A 996 12.72 -49.96 -13.44
N PRO A 997 12.95 -51.11 -14.12
CA PRO A 997 14.09 -51.27 -15.03
C PRO A 997 14.11 -50.27 -16.19
N GLU A 998 12.95 -49.81 -16.67
CA GLU A 998 12.84 -48.81 -17.76
C GLU A 998 13.36 -47.41 -17.36
N LEU A 999 13.44 -47.10 -16.07
CA LEU A 999 13.95 -45.81 -15.56
C LEU A 999 15.48 -45.80 -15.41
N LEU A 1000 16.14 -46.95 -15.54
CA LEU A 1000 17.57 -47.12 -15.24
C LEU A 1000 18.50 -46.20 -16.08
N PRO A 1001 18.31 -46.00 -17.41
CA PRO A 1001 19.18 -45.13 -18.19
C PRO A 1001 19.11 -43.66 -17.74
N THR A 1002 17.92 -43.18 -17.37
CA THR A 1002 17.71 -41.84 -16.81
C THR A 1002 18.33 -41.73 -15.41
N ALA A 1003 18.20 -42.79 -14.60
CA ALA A 1003 18.77 -42.87 -13.26
C ALA A 1003 20.31 -42.88 -13.25
N GLU A 1004 20.97 -43.49 -14.24
CA GLU A 1004 22.43 -43.48 -14.33
C GLU A 1004 22.99 -42.09 -14.67
N LEU A 1005 22.34 -41.32 -15.55
CA LEU A 1005 22.64 -39.89 -15.71
C LEU A 1005 22.43 -39.14 -14.39
N PHE A 1006 21.28 -39.35 -13.73
CA PHE A 1006 20.90 -38.61 -12.52
C PHE A 1006 21.85 -38.86 -11.34
N ALA A 1007 22.24 -40.12 -11.13
CA ALA A 1007 23.21 -40.50 -10.09
C ALA A 1007 24.65 -40.03 -10.41
N THR A 1008 24.98 -39.82 -11.69
CA THR A 1008 26.25 -39.22 -12.10
C THR A 1008 26.27 -37.71 -11.80
N SER A 1009 25.14 -37.02 -11.97
CA SER A 1009 24.98 -35.61 -11.56
C SER A 1009 25.05 -35.42 -10.03
N LEU A 1010 24.45 -36.33 -9.25
CA LEU A 1010 24.44 -36.26 -7.78
C LEU A 1010 25.84 -36.22 -7.17
N ASN A 1011 26.74 -37.09 -7.63
CA ASN A 1011 28.14 -37.12 -7.18
C ASN A 1011 28.96 -35.88 -7.59
N ALA A 1012 28.46 -35.01 -8.48
CA ALA A 1012 29.21 -33.90 -9.07
C ALA A 1012 28.78 -32.51 -8.56
N MET A 1013 27.70 -32.42 -7.77
CA MET A 1013 27.04 -31.14 -7.45
C MET A 1013 26.63 -30.91 -6.00
N ALA A 1014 26.66 -31.92 -5.12
CA ALA A 1014 26.15 -31.82 -3.74
C ALA A 1014 24.71 -31.28 -3.65
N ILE A 1015 23.82 -31.79 -4.52
CA ILE A 1015 22.43 -31.35 -4.65
C ILE A 1015 21.64 -31.69 -3.37
N PRO A 1016 20.87 -30.75 -2.79
CA PRO A 1016 19.97 -31.01 -1.67
C PRO A 1016 18.96 -32.14 -1.94
N ILE A 1017 18.72 -32.97 -0.92
CA ILE A 1017 17.93 -34.21 -1.04
C ILE A 1017 16.42 -33.95 -1.25
N ASP A 1018 15.94 -32.77 -0.88
CA ASP A 1018 14.59 -32.28 -1.15
C ASP A 1018 14.42 -31.84 -2.62
N GLU A 1019 15.45 -31.23 -3.23
CA GLU A 1019 15.43 -30.91 -4.66
C GLU A 1019 15.41 -32.19 -5.53
N VAL A 1020 16.06 -33.26 -5.05
CA VAL A 1020 15.96 -34.61 -5.63
C VAL A 1020 14.52 -35.13 -5.57
N ALA A 1021 13.83 -34.96 -4.44
CA ALA A 1021 12.44 -35.36 -4.30
C ALA A 1021 11.51 -34.58 -5.25
N LEU A 1022 11.74 -33.27 -5.42
CA LEU A 1022 11.02 -32.41 -6.38
C LEU A 1022 11.19 -32.90 -7.83
N ARG A 1023 12.42 -33.26 -8.21
CA ARG A 1023 12.75 -33.75 -9.56
C ARG A 1023 12.18 -35.16 -9.82
N LEU A 1024 12.11 -36.02 -8.80
CA LEU A 1024 11.42 -37.31 -8.87
C LEU A 1024 9.90 -37.18 -9.01
N LEU A 1025 9.26 -36.20 -8.35
CA LEU A 1025 7.83 -35.92 -8.52
C LEU A 1025 7.49 -35.55 -9.98
N HIS A 1026 8.28 -34.67 -10.61
CA HIS A 1026 8.02 -34.21 -11.98
C HIS A 1026 8.28 -35.32 -13.04
N LEU A 1027 9.21 -36.24 -12.76
CA LEU A 1027 9.41 -37.45 -13.55
C LEU A 1027 8.23 -38.41 -13.41
N ALA A 1028 7.70 -38.57 -12.19
CA ALA A 1028 6.52 -39.38 -11.91
C ALA A 1028 5.24 -38.79 -12.54
N GLU A 1029 5.07 -37.46 -12.53
CA GLU A 1029 4.00 -36.74 -13.23
C GLU A 1029 4.00 -37.06 -14.73
N SER A 1030 5.17 -36.95 -15.37
CA SER A 1030 5.38 -37.29 -16.78
C SER A 1030 5.10 -38.77 -17.08
N PHE A 1031 5.47 -39.67 -16.17
CA PHE A 1031 5.22 -41.12 -16.29
C PHE A 1031 3.74 -41.47 -16.13
N LEU A 1032 2.99 -40.75 -15.29
CA LEU A 1032 1.55 -40.95 -15.11
C LEU A 1032 0.75 -40.36 -16.28
N ALA A 1033 1.15 -39.21 -16.81
CA ALA A 1033 0.50 -38.55 -17.95
C ALA A 1033 0.62 -39.34 -19.27
N SER A 1034 1.58 -40.28 -19.37
CA SER A 1034 1.87 -41.06 -20.58
C SER A 1034 1.31 -42.49 -20.57
N ARG A 1035 0.54 -42.89 -19.56
CA ARG A 1035 -0.02 -44.27 -19.43
C ARG A 1035 -1.53 -44.31 -19.73
N PRO A 1036 -2.06 -45.43 -20.28
CA PRO A 1036 -3.50 -45.64 -20.44
C PRO A 1036 -4.25 -45.57 -19.10
N PRO A 1037 -5.51 -45.10 -19.06
CA PRO A 1037 -6.25 -44.85 -17.81
C PRO A 1037 -6.27 -46.02 -16.83
N GLU A 1038 -6.43 -47.23 -17.34
CA GLU A 1038 -6.45 -48.50 -16.60
C GLU A 1038 -5.09 -48.86 -15.96
N GLN A 1039 -3.97 -48.33 -16.45
CA GLN A 1039 -2.63 -48.54 -15.89
C GLN A 1039 -2.19 -47.44 -14.92
N VAL A 1040 -2.78 -46.23 -15.01
CA VAL A 1040 -2.44 -45.08 -14.15
C VAL A 1040 -2.64 -45.40 -12.67
N VAL A 1041 -3.64 -46.22 -12.32
CA VAL A 1041 -3.97 -46.60 -10.93
C VAL A 1041 -2.82 -47.34 -10.25
N GLU A 1042 -2.25 -48.35 -10.92
CA GLU A 1042 -1.18 -49.18 -10.36
C GLU A 1042 0.15 -48.42 -10.32
N ALA A 1043 0.44 -47.63 -11.37
CA ALA A 1043 1.59 -46.74 -11.42
C ALA A 1043 1.56 -45.70 -10.29
N ALA A 1044 0.44 -45.00 -10.07
CA ALA A 1044 0.31 -44.02 -9.00
C ALA A 1044 0.44 -44.67 -7.62
N GLY A 1045 -0.17 -45.85 -7.45
CA GLY A 1045 -0.05 -46.65 -6.24
C GLY A 1045 1.38 -47.14 -5.96
N MET A 1046 2.19 -47.37 -6.98
CA MET A 1046 3.62 -47.68 -6.85
C MET A 1046 4.43 -46.45 -6.45
N ILE A 1047 4.26 -45.34 -7.18
CA ILE A 1047 4.93 -44.06 -6.93
C ILE A 1047 4.71 -43.60 -5.48
N LEU A 1048 3.47 -43.61 -4.99
CA LEU A 1048 3.14 -43.21 -3.61
C LEU A 1048 3.86 -44.06 -2.55
N ARG A 1049 4.06 -45.37 -2.78
CA ARG A 1049 4.80 -46.25 -1.85
C ARG A 1049 6.27 -45.89 -1.76
N HIS A 1050 6.94 -45.70 -2.89
CA HIS A 1050 8.36 -45.32 -2.89
C HIS A 1050 8.58 -43.89 -2.41
N PHE A 1051 7.64 -42.97 -2.67
CA PHE A 1051 7.73 -41.59 -2.16
C PHE A 1051 7.53 -41.53 -0.64
N ALA A 1052 6.64 -42.35 -0.06
CA ALA A 1052 6.52 -42.48 1.39
C ALA A 1052 7.84 -43.00 2.01
N SER A 1053 8.47 -44.03 1.43
CA SER A 1053 9.78 -44.52 1.89
C SER A 1053 10.94 -43.54 1.70
N LEU A 1054 10.80 -42.53 0.81
CA LEU A 1054 11.76 -41.43 0.69
C LEU A 1054 11.58 -40.44 1.85
N LEU A 1055 10.34 -40.13 2.23
CA LEU A 1055 10.02 -39.27 3.38
C LEU A 1055 10.43 -39.93 4.72
N ASP A 1056 10.18 -41.24 4.89
CA ASP A 1056 10.65 -42.02 6.03
C ASP A 1056 12.19 -41.98 6.17
N LEU A 1057 12.93 -41.77 5.06
CA LEU A 1057 14.39 -41.62 5.06
C LEU A 1057 14.82 -40.22 5.53
N LEU A 1058 14.04 -39.17 5.26
CA LEU A 1058 14.30 -37.81 5.73
C LEU A 1058 14.06 -37.69 7.24
N ASP A 1059 12.99 -38.29 7.76
CA ASP A 1059 12.70 -38.42 9.21
C ASP A 1059 13.81 -39.19 9.97
N SER A 1060 14.74 -39.87 9.28
CA SER A 1060 15.82 -40.67 9.91
C SER A 1060 17.11 -39.89 10.25
N GLY A 1061 17.12 -38.56 10.09
CA GLY A 1061 18.23 -37.67 10.50
C GLY A 1061 19.44 -37.64 9.55
N VAL A 1062 19.54 -38.56 8.59
CA VAL A 1062 20.66 -38.67 7.63
C VAL A 1062 20.84 -37.42 6.74
N GLY A 1063 19.81 -36.57 6.64
CA GLY A 1063 19.88 -35.29 5.92
C GLY A 1063 20.69 -34.20 6.63
N GLU A 1064 20.73 -34.19 7.98
CA GLU A 1064 21.33 -33.09 8.76
C GLU A 1064 22.86 -33.09 8.66
N GLU A 1065 23.50 -34.26 8.78
CA GLU A 1065 24.96 -34.39 8.70
C GLU A 1065 25.54 -34.07 7.30
N CYS A 1066 24.72 -34.15 6.24
CA CYS A 1066 25.18 -33.87 4.88
C CYS A 1066 25.36 -32.37 4.56
N CYS A 1067 24.71 -31.47 5.31
CA CYS A 1067 24.61 -30.06 4.92
C CYS A 1067 25.49 -29.09 5.73
N PHE A 1068 25.77 -29.36 7.01
CA PHE A 1068 26.35 -28.37 7.93
C PHE A 1068 27.78 -28.69 8.44
N ARG A 1069 28.79 -28.42 7.60
CA ARG A 1069 30.15 -27.97 7.99
C ARG A 1069 31.06 -27.78 6.76
N SER A 1070 31.40 -26.53 6.39
CA SER A 1070 32.71 -26.10 5.82
C SER A 1070 32.72 -24.73 5.09
N VAL A 1071 31.98 -23.72 5.55
CA VAL A 1071 32.20 -22.31 5.15
C VAL A 1071 32.09 -21.43 6.41
N LEU A 1072 32.82 -20.31 6.42
CA LEU A 1072 33.09 -19.36 7.52
C LEU A 1072 34.15 -19.79 8.55
N PRO A 1073 35.24 -19.00 8.73
CA PRO A 1073 36.07 -19.03 9.93
C PRO A 1073 35.38 -18.26 11.07
N ALA A 1074 35.78 -18.52 12.32
CA ALA A 1074 35.10 -17.95 13.49
C ALA A 1074 35.36 -16.44 13.67
N SER A 1075 34.26 -15.67 13.67
CA SER A 1075 34.06 -14.41 14.39
C SER A 1075 32.58 -14.38 14.81
N GLU A 1076 32.26 -13.63 15.87
CA GLU A 1076 31.03 -13.83 16.66
C GLU A 1076 29.74 -13.30 16.00
N ASP A 1077 28.64 -14.01 16.31
CA ASP A 1077 27.22 -13.66 16.34
C ASP A 1077 26.63 -12.61 15.36
N ASP A 1078 25.82 -13.09 14.39
CA ASP A 1078 24.42 -12.65 14.20
C ASP A 1078 23.67 -13.45 13.10
N GLU A 1079 24.35 -13.92 12.05
CA GLU A 1079 23.68 -14.44 10.82
C GLU A 1079 22.94 -15.80 10.95
N VAL A 1080 22.93 -16.44 12.13
CA VAL A 1080 22.32 -17.78 12.33
C VAL A 1080 20.79 -17.74 12.32
N LEU A 1081 20.17 -16.65 12.79
CA LEU A 1081 18.70 -16.54 12.87
C LEU A 1081 18.03 -16.38 11.50
N ALA A 1082 18.73 -15.81 10.51
CA ALA A 1082 18.17 -15.51 9.20
C ALA A 1082 17.76 -16.77 8.40
N PHE A 1083 18.40 -17.92 8.64
CA PHE A 1083 18.15 -19.13 7.84
C PHE A 1083 17.00 -20.01 8.36
N MET A 1084 16.64 -19.90 9.66
CA MET A 1084 15.56 -20.70 10.24
C MET A 1084 14.17 -20.29 9.72
N GLY A 1085 14.01 -19.04 9.25
CA GLY A 1085 12.76 -18.56 8.64
C GLY A 1085 12.43 -19.16 7.27
N CYS A 1086 13.40 -19.75 6.56
CA CYS A 1086 13.22 -20.23 5.18
C CYS A 1086 12.67 -21.66 5.07
N MET A 1087 12.83 -22.50 6.10
CA MET A 1087 12.35 -23.90 6.05
C MET A 1087 10.82 -24.01 5.87
N PRO A 1088 9.96 -23.29 6.63
CA PRO A 1088 8.51 -23.44 6.51
C PRO A 1088 7.92 -23.08 5.13
N SER A 1089 8.53 -22.12 4.41
CA SER A 1089 8.06 -21.70 3.09
C SER A 1089 8.31 -22.78 2.03
N LEU A 1090 9.47 -23.44 2.07
CA LEU A 1090 9.74 -24.61 1.24
C LEU A 1090 8.77 -25.76 1.57
N THR A 1091 8.64 -26.17 2.84
CA THR A 1091 7.76 -27.31 3.21
C THR A 1091 6.29 -27.07 2.81
N THR A 1092 5.81 -25.84 2.96
CA THR A 1092 4.47 -25.43 2.50
C THR A 1092 4.34 -25.50 0.97
N THR A 1093 5.38 -25.10 0.23
CA THR A 1093 5.42 -25.17 -1.24
C THR A 1093 5.48 -26.62 -1.74
N TYR A 1094 6.25 -27.49 -1.08
CA TYR A 1094 6.26 -28.93 -1.33
C TYR A 1094 4.88 -29.54 -1.09
N ALA A 1095 4.23 -29.22 0.04
CA ALA A 1095 2.89 -29.72 0.37
C ALA A 1095 1.84 -29.28 -0.67
N ARG A 1096 1.81 -27.99 -1.02
CA ARG A 1096 0.86 -27.44 -2.01
C ARG A 1096 1.06 -28.08 -3.40
N ARG A 1097 2.31 -28.25 -3.87
CA ARG A 1097 2.61 -28.93 -5.15
C ARG A 1097 2.27 -30.42 -5.13
N PHE A 1098 2.58 -31.14 -4.05
CA PHE A 1098 2.26 -32.56 -3.92
C PHE A 1098 0.74 -32.79 -3.97
N LEU A 1099 -0.02 -31.97 -3.24
CA LEU A 1099 -1.48 -32.00 -3.26
C LEU A 1099 -2.04 -31.64 -4.64
N SER A 1100 -1.58 -30.56 -5.28
CA SER A 1100 -2.06 -30.17 -6.61
C SER A 1100 -1.76 -31.19 -7.70
N MET A 1101 -0.69 -31.99 -7.55
CA MET A 1101 -0.32 -33.03 -8.51
C MET A 1101 -1.12 -34.33 -8.32
N PHE A 1102 -1.42 -34.75 -7.08
CA PHE A 1102 -2.13 -36.01 -6.81
C PHE A 1102 -3.66 -35.87 -6.69
N LEU A 1103 -4.22 -34.72 -6.31
CA LEU A 1103 -5.68 -34.53 -6.22
C LEU A 1103 -6.40 -34.68 -7.58
N PRO A 1104 -5.95 -34.09 -8.71
CA PRO A 1104 -6.67 -34.19 -9.99
C PRO A 1104 -6.70 -35.62 -10.55
N PRO A 1105 -5.60 -36.42 -10.51
CA PRO A 1105 -5.66 -37.85 -10.79
C PRO A 1105 -6.60 -38.61 -9.85
N LEU A 1106 -6.58 -38.38 -8.53
CA LEU A 1106 -7.51 -39.05 -7.60
C LEU A 1106 -8.98 -38.68 -7.88
N ARG A 1107 -9.29 -37.41 -8.16
CA ARG A 1107 -10.63 -36.96 -8.56
C ARG A 1107 -11.07 -37.64 -9.86
N ARG A 1108 -10.20 -37.73 -10.88
CA ARG A 1108 -10.50 -38.49 -12.11
C ARG A 1108 -10.74 -39.98 -11.84
N LEU A 1109 -9.93 -40.60 -10.98
CA LEU A 1109 -10.02 -42.01 -10.61
C LEU A 1109 -11.35 -42.32 -9.90
N LEU A 1110 -11.76 -41.50 -8.94
CA LEU A 1110 -13.06 -41.60 -8.27
C LEU A 1110 -14.24 -41.32 -9.21
N PHE A 1111 -14.10 -40.34 -10.12
CA PHE A 1111 -15.14 -39.95 -11.07
C PHE A 1111 -15.37 -41.02 -12.16
N LEU A 1112 -14.30 -41.55 -12.76
CA LEU A 1112 -14.36 -42.60 -13.78
C LEU A 1112 -14.91 -43.93 -13.22
N HIS A 1113 -14.60 -44.26 -11.98
CA HIS A 1113 -15.12 -45.48 -11.34
C HIS A 1113 -16.46 -45.29 -10.61
N ARG A 1114 -17.02 -44.08 -10.55
CA ARG A 1114 -18.35 -43.81 -9.94
C ARG A 1114 -19.48 -44.73 -10.47
N PRO A 1115 -19.57 -45.04 -11.79
CA PRO A 1115 -20.55 -46.00 -12.32
C PRO A 1115 -20.25 -47.47 -12.02
N HIS A 1116 -19.02 -47.80 -11.60
CA HIS A 1116 -18.63 -49.13 -11.12
C HIS A 1116 -18.89 -49.26 -9.61
N LEU A 1117 -18.54 -48.25 -8.81
CA LEU A 1117 -18.84 -48.17 -7.38
C LEU A 1117 -20.35 -48.30 -7.11
N ALA A 1118 -21.19 -47.65 -7.92
CA ALA A 1118 -22.65 -47.83 -7.84
C ALA A 1118 -23.10 -49.30 -8.04
N ARG A 1119 -22.45 -50.05 -8.95
CA ARG A 1119 -22.72 -51.47 -9.22
C ARG A 1119 -22.07 -52.42 -8.21
N MET A 1120 -21.02 -51.98 -7.50
CA MET A 1120 -20.34 -52.79 -6.47
C MET A 1120 -21.24 -53.11 -5.26
N SER A 1121 -22.41 -52.48 -5.13
CA SER A 1121 -23.44 -52.87 -4.17
C SER A 1121 -23.89 -54.35 -4.34
N GLN A 1122 -23.89 -54.92 -5.55
CA GLN A 1122 -24.73 -56.10 -5.88
C GLN A 1122 -24.04 -57.48 -6.10
N SER A 1123 -22.71 -57.66 -6.00
CA SER A 1123 -22.11 -59.02 -6.09
C SER A 1123 -20.92 -59.23 -5.12
N ASN A 1124 -20.71 -60.46 -4.64
CA ASN A 1124 -20.15 -60.65 -3.29
C ASN A 1124 -18.77 -61.34 -3.14
N SER A 1125 -17.98 -61.48 -4.20
CA SER A 1125 -16.67 -62.17 -4.14
C SER A 1125 -15.46 -61.34 -4.62
N ALA A 1126 -15.60 -60.52 -5.68
CA ALA A 1126 -14.52 -59.65 -6.15
C ALA A 1126 -14.30 -58.39 -5.28
N LYS A 1127 -15.17 -58.16 -4.28
CA LYS A 1127 -15.24 -56.92 -3.48
C LYS A 1127 -13.96 -56.60 -2.69
N THR A 1128 -13.18 -57.60 -2.30
CA THR A 1128 -12.20 -57.45 -1.20
C THR A 1128 -10.84 -56.93 -1.64
N GLU A 1129 -10.47 -57.05 -2.92
CA GLU A 1129 -9.10 -56.76 -3.39
C GLU A 1129 -8.93 -55.30 -3.83
N LEU A 1130 -9.76 -54.84 -4.78
CA LEU A 1130 -9.75 -53.45 -5.26
C LEU A 1130 -10.05 -52.46 -4.13
N ALA A 1131 -10.99 -52.81 -3.24
CA ALA A 1131 -11.31 -52.01 -2.07
C ALA A 1131 -10.14 -51.95 -1.07
N ARG A 1132 -9.45 -53.07 -0.79
CA ARG A 1132 -8.22 -53.06 0.03
C ARG A 1132 -7.12 -52.22 -0.62
N SER A 1133 -6.97 -52.29 -1.94
CA SER A 1133 -6.00 -51.49 -2.70
C SER A 1133 -6.26 -50.00 -2.51
N LEU A 1134 -7.47 -49.52 -2.85
CA LEU A 1134 -7.88 -48.12 -2.66
C LEU A 1134 -7.70 -47.64 -1.21
N LEU A 1135 -8.14 -48.45 -0.24
CA LEU A 1135 -8.02 -48.09 1.18
C LEU A 1135 -6.55 -48.04 1.65
N SER A 1136 -5.67 -48.84 1.05
CA SER A 1136 -4.22 -48.77 1.32
C SER A 1136 -3.60 -47.49 0.76
N HIS A 1137 -3.99 -47.06 -0.44
CA HIS A 1137 -3.51 -45.82 -1.05
C HIS A 1137 -4.03 -44.58 -0.32
N LEU A 1138 -5.30 -44.59 0.11
CA LEU A 1138 -5.88 -43.52 0.91
C LEU A 1138 -5.22 -43.40 2.28
N ARG A 1139 -4.95 -44.52 2.98
CA ARG A 1139 -4.19 -44.51 4.25
C ARG A 1139 -2.74 -44.05 4.09
N LEU A 1140 -2.13 -44.33 2.94
CA LEU A 1140 -0.78 -43.89 2.62
C LEU A 1140 -0.75 -42.38 2.34
N LEU A 1141 -1.68 -41.88 1.53
CA LEU A 1141 -1.88 -40.45 1.29
C LEU A 1141 -2.16 -39.69 2.61
N GLN A 1142 -2.98 -40.27 3.49
CA GLN A 1142 -3.26 -39.73 4.83
C GLN A 1142 -1.97 -39.62 5.67
N ARG A 1143 -1.10 -40.64 5.68
CA ARG A 1143 0.21 -40.56 6.35
C ARG A 1143 1.08 -39.44 5.79
N THR A 1144 1.17 -39.31 4.46
CA THR A 1144 1.96 -38.25 3.80
C THR A 1144 1.43 -36.86 4.15
N CYS A 1145 0.10 -36.66 4.15
CA CYS A 1145 -0.51 -35.40 4.58
C CYS A 1145 -0.23 -35.12 6.07
N SER A 1146 -0.29 -36.14 6.94
CA SER A 1146 0.06 -36.04 8.36
C SER A 1146 1.57 -35.89 8.64
N HIS A 1147 2.45 -35.98 7.63
CA HIS A 1147 3.85 -35.60 7.74
C HIS A 1147 4.02 -34.12 7.34
N PHE A 1148 3.46 -33.69 6.20
CA PHE A 1148 3.42 -32.26 5.82
C PHE A 1148 2.77 -31.36 6.88
N ALA A 1149 1.66 -31.79 7.49
CA ALA A 1149 0.98 -31.06 8.56
C ALA A 1149 1.84 -30.89 9.85
N ARG A 1150 2.81 -31.77 10.10
CA ARG A 1150 3.76 -31.64 11.22
C ARG A 1150 4.97 -30.76 10.89
N ALA A 1151 5.36 -30.66 9.62
CA ALA A 1151 6.59 -30.00 9.19
C ALA A 1151 6.41 -28.59 8.60
N SER A 1152 5.17 -28.14 8.36
CA SER A 1152 4.89 -26.91 7.58
C SER A 1152 4.11 -25.81 8.30
N ALA A 1153 3.61 -26.06 9.52
CA ALA A 1153 2.70 -25.15 10.27
C ALA A 1153 1.45 -24.66 9.50
N VAL A 1154 1.05 -25.37 8.43
CA VAL A 1154 -0.13 -25.03 7.61
C VAL A 1154 -1.42 -25.19 8.43
N PRO A 1155 -2.28 -24.15 8.52
CA PRO A 1155 -3.55 -24.25 9.24
C PRO A 1155 -4.46 -25.34 8.68
N LEU A 1156 -5.08 -26.13 9.56
CA LEU A 1156 -6.03 -27.18 9.16
C LEU A 1156 -7.21 -26.63 8.33
N ALA A 1157 -7.51 -25.33 8.49
CA ALA A 1157 -8.52 -24.59 7.74
C ALA A 1157 -8.23 -24.49 6.22
N GLU A 1158 -6.97 -24.52 5.77
CA GLU A 1158 -6.67 -24.57 4.33
C GLU A 1158 -6.92 -25.97 3.74
N LEU A 1159 -6.77 -27.02 4.55
CA LEU A 1159 -6.93 -28.43 4.13
C LEU A 1159 -8.38 -28.91 4.23
N ALA A 1160 -9.17 -28.39 5.17
CA ALA A 1160 -10.53 -28.83 5.44
C ALA A 1160 -11.48 -28.72 4.22
N PRO A 1161 -11.50 -27.63 3.41
CA PRO A 1161 -12.38 -27.55 2.23
C PRO A 1161 -12.04 -28.59 1.16
N ALA A 1162 -10.75 -28.87 0.97
CA ALA A 1162 -10.28 -29.86 0.01
C ALA A 1162 -10.64 -31.30 0.42
N LEU A 1163 -10.64 -31.58 1.73
CA LEU A 1163 -11.02 -32.88 2.30
C LEU A 1163 -12.55 -33.05 2.36
N LEU A 1164 -13.31 -32.05 2.77
CA LEU A 1164 -14.79 -32.07 2.79
C LEU A 1164 -15.36 -32.20 1.37
N GLY A 1165 -14.76 -31.51 0.39
CA GLY A 1165 -15.07 -31.62 -1.04
C GLY A 1165 -14.68 -32.95 -1.70
N MET A 1166 -14.38 -34.00 -0.91
CA MET A 1166 -14.31 -35.41 -1.34
C MET A 1166 -15.58 -36.21 -1.01
N PHE A 1167 -16.46 -35.71 -0.13
CA PHE A 1167 -17.59 -36.46 0.44
C PHE A 1167 -18.98 -35.85 0.16
N GLN A 1168 -19.03 -34.70 -0.52
CA GLN A 1168 -20.28 -34.08 -0.99
C GLN A 1168 -20.77 -34.72 -2.29
N ASP A 1169 -22.09 -34.83 -2.47
CA ASP A 1169 -22.69 -35.14 -3.78
C ASP A 1169 -23.10 -33.88 -4.56
N GLU A 1170 -23.73 -34.04 -5.73
CA GLU A 1170 -24.06 -32.95 -6.66
C GLU A 1170 -25.09 -31.94 -6.12
N SER A 1171 -25.72 -32.23 -4.98
CA SER A 1171 -26.56 -31.28 -4.24
C SER A 1171 -25.79 -30.44 -3.21
N GLY A 1172 -24.50 -30.72 -2.99
CA GLY A 1172 -23.68 -30.17 -1.91
C GLY A 1172 -23.83 -30.90 -0.57
N ALA A 1173 -24.78 -31.84 -0.46
CA ALA A 1173 -25.01 -32.62 0.76
C ALA A 1173 -23.90 -33.65 1.03
N LEU A 1174 -23.50 -33.77 2.30
CA LEU A 1174 -22.63 -34.84 2.79
C LEU A 1174 -23.44 -36.11 3.06
N ARG A 1175 -22.93 -37.28 2.66
CA ARG A 1175 -23.53 -38.57 3.01
C ARG A 1175 -22.80 -39.19 4.21
N ALA A 1176 -23.52 -39.35 5.32
CA ALA A 1176 -22.95 -39.80 6.59
C ALA A 1176 -22.71 -41.33 6.63
N SER A 1177 -21.49 -41.72 7.00
CA SER A 1177 -21.20 -42.98 7.69
C SER A 1177 -19.84 -42.98 8.41
N ASP A 1178 -18.77 -42.44 7.77
CA ASP A 1178 -17.39 -42.65 8.23
C ASP A 1178 -16.50 -41.38 8.17
N VAL A 1179 -16.85 -40.33 8.93
CA VAL A 1179 -15.98 -39.14 9.08
C VAL A 1179 -15.32 -39.12 10.45
N VAL A 1180 -14.02 -39.44 10.49
CA VAL A 1180 -13.16 -39.33 11.68
C VAL A 1180 -12.04 -38.34 11.40
N LEU A 1181 -12.08 -37.17 12.04
CA LEU A 1181 -11.08 -36.11 11.90
C LEU A 1181 -10.25 -36.01 13.20
N PRO A 1182 -8.94 -36.34 13.19
CA PRO A 1182 -8.07 -36.13 14.33
C PRO A 1182 -7.65 -34.66 14.41
N ILE A 1183 -7.86 -34.01 15.56
CA ILE A 1183 -7.47 -32.63 15.79
C ILE A 1183 -6.19 -32.60 16.65
N PRO A 1184 -5.04 -32.14 16.11
CA PRO A 1184 -3.83 -31.94 16.91
C PRO A 1184 -3.92 -30.63 17.69
N THR A 1185 -3.99 -30.72 19.02
CA THR A 1185 -4.01 -29.54 19.91
C THR A 1185 -2.62 -28.96 20.07
N HIS A 1186 -2.27 -27.93 19.30
CA HIS A 1186 -1.04 -27.15 19.51
C HIS A 1186 -1.23 -26.15 20.66
N ALA A 1187 -0.64 -26.46 21.81
CA ALA A 1187 -0.19 -25.45 22.77
C ALA A 1187 1.32 -25.28 22.60
N ALA A 1188 1.83 -24.05 22.62
CA ALA A 1188 3.26 -23.81 22.53
C ALA A 1188 3.97 -24.30 23.80
N GLY A 1189 5.08 -25.04 23.64
CA GLY A 1189 6.00 -25.34 24.76
C GLY A 1189 5.73 -26.59 25.61
N ALA A 1190 5.16 -27.68 25.08
CA ALA A 1190 5.10 -28.96 25.81
C ALA A 1190 5.34 -30.21 24.93
N ALA A 1191 6.43 -30.93 25.20
CA ALA A 1191 6.78 -32.17 24.49
C ALA A 1191 6.10 -33.42 25.12
N GLN A 1192 4.81 -33.64 24.83
CA GLN A 1192 4.18 -34.98 24.90
C GLN A 1192 2.79 -35.03 24.24
N GLY A 1193 2.60 -35.94 23.28
CA GLY A 1193 1.40 -35.98 22.44
C GLY A 1193 0.15 -36.55 23.11
N TRP A 1194 -0.94 -35.79 23.02
CA TRP A 1194 -2.33 -36.21 23.24
C TRP A 1194 -3.13 -35.98 21.95
N MET A 1195 -4.26 -36.67 21.77
CA MET A 1195 -5.21 -36.42 20.69
C MET A 1195 -6.62 -36.23 21.25
N LEU A 1196 -7.35 -35.31 20.61
CA LEU A 1196 -8.80 -35.20 20.72
C LEU A 1196 -9.41 -35.81 19.45
N THR A 1197 -10.35 -36.74 19.64
CA THR A 1197 -11.12 -37.36 18.56
C THR A 1197 -12.57 -36.94 18.70
N ALA A 1198 -13.12 -36.32 17.65
CA ALA A 1198 -14.54 -35.99 17.56
C ALA A 1198 -15.24 -36.96 16.61
N ALA A 1199 -16.41 -37.45 17.02
CA ALA A 1199 -17.30 -38.25 16.20
C ALA A 1199 -18.70 -37.62 16.21
N LEU A 1200 -19.15 -37.14 15.05
CA LEU A 1200 -20.49 -36.57 14.88
C LEU A 1200 -21.40 -37.66 14.32
N THR A 1201 -22.49 -37.98 15.05
CA THR A 1201 -23.45 -39.00 14.62
C THR A 1201 -24.82 -38.36 14.42
N MET A 1202 -25.36 -38.43 13.20
CA MET A 1202 -26.69 -37.92 12.88
C MET A 1202 -27.68 -39.07 12.79
N VAL A 1203 -28.74 -39.03 13.61
CA VAL A 1203 -29.79 -40.08 13.63
C VAL A 1203 -31.12 -39.49 13.16
N PRO A 1204 -31.76 -40.04 12.10
CA PRO A 1204 -33.09 -39.63 11.68
C PRO A 1204 -34.14 -40.02 12.73
N ARG A 1205 -34.87 -39.04 13.26
CA ARG A 1205 -36.04 -39.30 14.11
C ARG A 1205 -37.22 -39.79 13.26
N ALA A 1206 -37.85 -40.88 13.70
CA ALA A 1206 -38.91 -41.58 12.94
C ALA A 1206 -40.32 -40.99 13.15
N ASP A 1207 -40.46 -39.98 14.01
CA ASP A 1207 -41.71 -39.42 14.52
C ASP A 1207 -41.99 -37.98 14.04
N MET A 1208 -41.09 -37.35 13.28
CA MET A 1208 -41.24 -35.99 12.74
C MET A 1208 -41.73 -35.96 11.28
N PRO A 1209 -42.58 -34.99 10.87
CA PRO A 1209 -43.25 -35.04 9.55
C PRO A 1209 -42.41 -34.64 8.32
N HIS A 1210 -41.14 -34.27 8.47
CA HIS A 1210 -40.33 -33.69 7.39
C HIS A 1210 -38.92 -34.31 7.32
N PRO A 1211 -38.50 -34.90 6.19
CA PRO A 1211 -37.34 -35.82 6.12
C PRO A 1211 -35.94 -35.16 6.20
N ASN A 1212 -35.86 -33.88 6.56
CA ASN A 1212 -34.60 -33.10 6.54
C ASN A 1212 -34.08 -32.74 7.95
N TRP A 1213 -34.72 -33.24 9.02
CA TRP A 1213 -34.34 -32.95 10.40
C TRP A 1213 -33.88 -34.24 11.07
N ALA A 1214 -32.64 -34.25 11.54
CA ALA A 1214 -32.01 -35.35 12.27
C ALA A 1214 -31.36 -34.80 13.54
N GLU A 1215 -31.25 -35.64 14.57
CA GLU A 1215 -30.67 -35.29 15.86
C GLU A 1215 -29.14 -35.52 15.85
N CYS A 1216 -28.37 -34.63 16.47
CA CYS A 1216 -26.94 -34.46 16.20
C CYS A 1216 -26.05 -34.65 17.45
N THR A 1217 -25.97 -35.88 17.97
CA THR A 1217 -25.09 -36.18 19.11
C THR A 1217 -23.61 -36.06 18.72
N LEU A 1218 -22.84 -35.29 19.50
CA LEU A 1218 -21.40 -35.12 19.34
C LEU A 1218 -20.65 -35.86 20.46
N GLN A 1219 -19.95 -36.94 20.09
CA GLN A 1219 -19.02 -37.61 21.01
C GLN A 1219 -17.63 -36.98 20.92
N LEU A 1220 -17.09 -36.60 22.09
CA LEU A 1220 -15.71 -36.14 22.25
C LEU A 1220 -14.94 -37.14 23.12
N ALA A 1221 -13.87 -37.70 22.56
CA ALA A 1221 -12.99 -38.65 23.24
C ALA A 1221 -11.55 -38.11 23.32
N TRP A 1222 -10.99 -38.08 24.52
CA TRP A 1222 -9.65 -37.57 24.79
C TRP A 1222 -8.73 -38.71 25.21
N GLY A 1223 -7.55 -38.83 24.60
CA GLY A 1223 -6.62 -39.91 24.92
C GLY A 1223 -5.16 -39.64 24.55
N LYS A 1224 -4.27 -40.32 25.27
CA LYS A 1224 -2.85 -40.44 24.92
C LYS A 1224 -2.67 -41.64 23.99
N VAL A 1225 -1.85 -41.51 22.96
CA VAL A 1225 -1.74 -42.52 21.88
C VAL A 1225 -1.31 -43.88 22.44
N GLY A 1226 -2.22 -44.86 22.42
CA GLY A 1226 -1.98 -46.24 22.89
C GLY A 1226 -2.79 -46.68 24.13
N CYS A 1227 -3.57 -45.80 24.76
CA CYS A 1227 -4.42 -46.15 25.91
C CYS A 1227 -5.92 -46.01 25.60
N LYS A 1228 -6.77 -46.70 26.39
CA LYS A 1228 -8.23 -46.54 26.31
C LYS A 1228 -8.64 -45.12 26.78
N SER A 1229 -9.46 -44.45 26.00
CA SER A 1229 -9.98 -43.11 26.27
C SER A 1229 -11.24 -43.15 27.14
N ASN A 1230 -11.43 -42.11 27.96
CA ASN A 1230 -12.76 -41.76 28.46
C ASN A 1230 -13.48 -40.94 27.38
N ALA A 1231 -14.80 -41.09 27.27
CA ALA A 1231 -15.65 -40.32 26.37
C ALA A 1231 -16.55 -39.38 27.17
N LEU A 1232 -16.86 -38.22 26.58
CA LEU A 1232 -17.91 -37.31 27.03
C LEU A 1232 -18.96 -37.22 25.91
N GLU A 1233 -20.23 -37.40 26.26
CA GLU A 1233 -21.37 -37.23 25.35
C GLU A 1233 -22.04 -35.88 25.59
N LEU A 1234 -22.35 -35.19 24.50
CA LEU A 1234 -23.14 -33.96 24.47
C LEU A 1234 -24.20 -34.12 23.37
N ASP A 1235 -25.47 -34.05 23.75
CA ASP A 1235 -26.58 -33.85 22.82
C ASP A 1235 -26.75 -32.36 22.49
N LEU A 1236 -27.17 -32.08 21.24
CA LEU A 1236 -27.32 -30.76 20.63
C LEU A 1236 -28.59 -30.71 19.76
#